data_AF-G1VIE7-F1
#
_entry.id   AF-G1VIE7-F1
#
_cell.length_a   1.000
_cell.length_b   1.000
_cell.length_c   1.000
_cell.angle_alpha   90.00
_cell.angle_beta   90.00
_cell.angle_gamma   90.00
#
_symmetry.space_group_name_H-M   'P 1'
#
loop_
_entity.id
_entity.type
_entity.pdbx_description
1 polymer ?
#
loop_
_entity_poly.entity_id
_entity_poly.type
_entity_poly.pdbx_seq_one_letter_code
_entity_poly.pdbx_strand_id
1 'polypeptide(L)'
;MAGKRKKAQSLIPLVPTFMFGEEWKTTSEINVEDKLLISTEKISTIKPILSKLGFKCSNHSIEDHPLSSFIDSQDEKSIFEKIKEESLDLLTYNERLQLFVNVSKFENIGAETLKKWEIFKNQNGSYSPLSSMFAYNSNCPVWLFDHMLKQEESNDFITKYLVASTDIYSSIIEPCIDDLIDITDISEIHKTFLSYWRPGFTTSLFSKSNIPTASLLHIVEQSDLNTQAAYASSIKALPLLSTSEYNKESFEYRWMRMALSNDTAISHARSIVTIDGKSLSEYNLKDDFSIRIGANIYTFSLSQILPSYSSSSILSNVSSKFSGIDGYEKIFAQREVNPTDVRNQLYKELSASTQLITAEQFCFLVVYRRCYGYSYFDNTLKSCIRANNQGLFIKILEKGMSLDIADMLSPVIANGEVQYPFTRLIGTYFDSNEFTLPTEQVPPFIGSWANTPEKKQFLIQLGLHDNESKEIQRRKSFKEDKLENVWNLNDTNIIRSFFNWVANSFQLPIESENQVSILTNLYKTLRLTGSYNEEDFSEAAEWSNQLYLDWKQNSRISIYIIEGELPYRGIYNNIYLFKGYTGEYTYFPNSRHIYITANREPASSLADVYSNSTLRCPFTKEDWNKIFLVSADIVQEKDERIAELERLLEEARRDNSSNNYDDPEVEGHGKYTEKDNTDQETRKQINLEARFAAKDYLDCLDDYDCSEWDPEDSSQIVEGVIKYKGKPITVAITSSRGRKLYLHPWGFTEIMEDPDNLLLNYGFDKCIHSLRFKDIFMDNPDVNLIFDTDVISPKLIADLSNQFRGSKHTCFVIENPKYSQSDAIQSFGLNEKKEDGYVDLGFSDDDIFNF
;
A
#
# COMPACT_ATOMS: atom_id res chain seq x y z
N MET A 1 -82.17 -55.28 -49.62
CA MET A 1 -81.52 -55.23 -50.97
C MET A 1 -80.05 -54.78 -50.95
N ALA A 2 -79.63 -53.86 -50.06
CA ALA A 2 -78.24 -53.37 -50.00
C ALA A 2 -77.15 -54.47 -49.82
N GLY A 3 -77.42 -55.55 -49.07
CA GLY A 3 -76.45 -56.64 -48.86
C GLY A 3 -76.20 -57.55 -50.08
N LYS A 4 -77.18 -57.71 -50.99
CA LYS A 4 -76.98 -58.42 -52.27
C LYS A 4 -76.20 -57.56 -53.27
N ARG A 5 -76.40 -56.23 -53.26
CA ARG A 5 -75.63 -55.27 -54.07
C ARG A 5 -74.15 -55.24 -53.68
N LYS A 6 -73.82 -55.23 -52.38
CA LYS A 6 -72.43 -55.29 -51.90
C LYS A 6 -71.69 -56.57 -52.30
N LYS A 7 -72.35 -57.73 -52.24
CA LYS A 7 -71.76 -59.02 -52.68
C LYS A 7 -71.60 -59.12 -54.20
N ALA A 8 -72.48 -58.48 -54.97
CA ALA A 8 -72.34 -58.41 -56.43
C ALA A 8 -71.21 -57.44 -56.84
N GLN A 9 -71.09 -56.28 -56.17
CA GLN A 9 -69.98 -55.34 -56.38
C GLN A 9 -68.61 -55.96 -56.08
N SER A 10 -68.47 -56.80 -55.05
CA SER A 10 -67.20 -57.48 -54.75
C SER A 10 -66.75 -58.51 -55.79
N LEU A 11 -67.63 -58.92 -56.71
CA LEU A 11 -67.28 -59.84 -57.80
C LEU A 11 -66.78 -59.11 -59.06
N ILE A 12 -67.13 -57.82 -59.22
CA ILE A 12 -66.77 -57.04 -60.42
C ILE A 12 -65.27 -57.04 -60.69
N PRO A 13 -64.39 -56.89 -59.68
CA PRO A 13 -62.95 -56.92 -59.93
C PRO A 13 -62.39 -58.25 -60.43
N LEU A 14 -63.14 -59.34 -60.27
CA LEU A 14 -62.75 -60.71 -60.61
C LEU A 14 -63.32 -61.17 -61.95
N VAL A 15 -64.13 -60.35 -62.63
CA VAL A 15 -64.73 -60.69 -63.93
C VAL A 15 -63.92 -60.05 -65.05
N PRO A 16 -63.54 -60.80 -66.10
CA PRO A 16 -62.91 -60.24 -67.29
C PRO A 16 -63.86 -59.24 -67.96
N THR A 17 -63.58 -57.95 -67.80
CA THR A 17 -64.53 -56.86 -68.10
C THR A 17 -64.00 -55.91 -69.18
N PHE A 18 -62.69 -55.88 -69.42
CA PHE A 18 -62.08 -55.02 -70.43
C PHE A 18 -61.26 -55.82 -71.44
N MET A 19 -61.48 -55.55 -72.73
CA MET A 19 -60.74 -56.18 -73.81
C MET A 19 -59.52 -55.31 -74.19
N PHE A 20 -58.34 -55.92 -74.26
CA PHE A 20 -57.07 -55.32 -74.70
C PHE A 20 -56.56 -56.11 -75.91
N GLY A 21 -56.72 -55.56 -77.12
CA GLY A 21 -56.48 -56.34 -78.33
C GLY A 21 -57.54 -57.45 -78.46
N GLU A 22 -57.14 -58.71 -78.33
CA GLU A 22 -58.04 -59.88 -78.35
C GLU A 22 -58.24 -60.52 -76.96
N GLU A 23 -57.52 -60.08 -75.93
CA GLU A 23 -57.56 -60.65 -74.59
C GLU A 23 -58.51 -59.89 -73.66
N TRP A 24 -59.31 -60.63 -72.88
CA TRP A 24 -60.15 -60.06 -71.83
C TRP A 24 -59.42 -60.10 -70.50
N LYS A 25 -59.38 -58.95 -69.81
CA LYS A 25 -58.74 -58.79 -68.50
C LYS A 25 -59.71 -58.29 -67.45
N THR A 26 -59.51 -58.74 -66.23
CA THR A 26 -60.22 -58.32 -65.01
C THR A 26 -59.67 -56.97 -64.51
N THR A 27 -60.43 -56.20 -63.72
CA THR A 27 -59.87 -54.95 -63.16
C THR A 27 -58.78 -55.21 -62.13
N SER A 28 -58.78 -56.36 -61.45
CA SER A 28 -57.68 -56.77 -60.59
C SER A 28 -56.38 -57.01 -61.38
N GLU A 29 -56.43 -57.66 -62.55
CA GLU A 29 -55.25 -57.85 -63.41
C GLU A 29 -54.73 -56.52 -63.97
N ILE A 30 -55.63 -55.63 -64.39
CA ILE A 30 -55.28 -54.31 -64.92
C ILE A 30 -54.61 -53.45 -63.85
N ASN A 31 -55.09 -53.49 -62.61
CA ASN A 31 -54.51 -52.72 -61.50
C ASN A 31 -53.13 -53.26 -61.05
N VAL A 32 -52.79 -54.51 -61.39
CA VAL A 32 -51.49 -55.13 -61.07
C VAL A 32 -50.47 -54.94 -62.20
N GLU A 33 -50.91 -54.86 -63.46
CA GLU A 33 -50.03 -54.65 -64.62
C GLU A 33 -49.80 -53.16 -64.90
N ASP A 34 -48.56 -52.70 -64.75
CA ASP A 34 -48.27 -51.26 -64.78
C ASP A 34 -48.55 -50.54 -66.10
N LYS A 35 -48.50 -51.27 -67.23
CA LYS A 35 -48.67 -50.70 -68.58
C LYS A 35 -50.06 -50.91 -69.17
N LEU A 36 -51.05 -51.36 -68.39
CA LEU A 36 -52.43 -51.47 -68.84
C LEU A 36 -53.27 -50.29 -68.36
N LEU A 37 -53.93 -49.62 -69.29
CA LEU A 37 -54.80 -48.48 -69.01
C LEU A 37 -56.21 -48.73 -69.54
N ILE A 38 -57.22 -48.40 -68.74
CA ILE A 38 -58.59 -48.41 -69.23
C ILE A 38 -58.77 -47.13 -70.05
N SER A 39 -59.24 -47.24 -71.29
CA SER A 39 -59.54 -46.05 -72.09
C SER A 39 -60.64 -45.25 -71.42
N THR A 40 -60.44 -43.94 -71.33
CA THR A 40 -61.42 -42.92 -70.92
C THR A 40 -61.58 -41.93 -72.07
N GLU A 41 -62.52 -40.99 -72.00
CA GLU A 41 -62.62 -39.93 -73.01
C GLU A 41 -61.29 -39.18 -73.17
N LYS A 42 -60.59 -38.92 -72.04
CA LYS A 42 -59.28 -38.23 -72.03
C LYS A 42 -58.17 -39.12 -72.60
N ILE A 43 -58.08 -40.38 -72.20
CA ILE A 43 -57.04 -41.34 -72.63
C ILE A 43 -57.22 -41.72 -74.11
N SER A 44 -58.45 -41.81 -74.58
CA SER A 44 -58.76 -42.18 -75.98
C SER A 44 -58.13 -41.23 -76.99
N THR A 45 -58.04 -39.94 -76.66
CA THR A 45 -57.40 -38.92 -77.52
C THR A 45 -55.89 -39.04 -77.66
N ILE A 46 -55.24 -39.78 -76.75
CA ILE A 46 -53.78 -40.00 -76.71
C ILE A 46 -53.39 -41.47 -76.81
N LYS A 47 -54.35 -42.38 -77.06
CA LYS A 47 -54.11 -43.83 -77.19
C LYS A 47 -52.98 -44.19 -78.17
N PRO A 48 -52.84 -43.56 -79.36
CA PRO A 48 -51.70 -43.83 -80.25
C PRO A 48 -50.35 -43.43 -79.64
N ILE A 49 -50.31 -42.34 -78.86
CA ILE A 49 -49.10 -41.84 -78.20
C ILE A 49 -48.72 -42.76 -77.05
N LEU A 50 -49.69 -43.14 -76.20
CA LEU A 50 -49.49 -44.08 -75.10
C LEU A 50 -49.01 -45.44 -75.60
N SER A 51 -49.48 -45.88 -76.77
CA SER A 51 -49.01 -47.12 -77.40
C SER A 51 -47.52 -47.07 -77.77
N LYS A 52 -47.01 -45.91 -78.23
CA LYS A 52 -45.57 -45.71 -78.49
C LYS A 52 -44.73 -45.74 -77.23
N LEU A 53 -45.30 -45.30 -76.10
CA LEU A 53 -44.69 -45.39 -74.77
C LEU A 53 -44.83 -46.80 -74.15
N GLY A 54 -45.42 -47.76 -74.88
CA GLY A 54 -45.55 -49.15 -74.45
C GLY A 54 -46.78 -49.45 -73.59
N PHE A 55 -47.68 -48.48 -73.38
CA PHE A 55 -48.97 -48.73 -72.73
C PHE A 55 -49.95 -49.42 -73.69
N LYS A 56 -50.75 -50.34 -73.15
CA LYS A 56 -51.89 -50.90 -73.87
C LYS A 56 -53.17 -50.33 -73.26
N CYS A 57 -53.98 -49.68 -74.07
CA CYS A 57 -55.27 -49.14 -73.65
C CYS A 57 -56.41 -50.08 -74.06
N SER A 58 -57.44 -50.23 -73.23
CA SER A 58 -58.62 -51.05 -73.56
C SER A 58 -59.27 -50.63 -74.89
N ASN A 59 -59.92 -51.57 -75.58
CA ASN A 59 -60.53 -51.32 -76.89
C ASN A 59 -61.67 -50.31 -76.84
N HIS A 60 -62.45 -50.30 -75.75
CA HIS A 60 -63.58 -49.42 -75.51
C HIS A 60 -63.36 -48.54 -74.28
N SER A 61 -64.02 -47.38 -74.27
CA SER A 61 -63.98 -46.42 -73.16
C SER A 61 -64.78 -46.91 -71.96
N ILE A 62 -64.36 -46.58 -70.75
CA ILE A 62 -65.10 -46.92 -69.53
C ILE A 62 -66.48 -46.26 -69.48
N GLU A 63 -66.61 -45.07 -70.06
CA GLU A 63 -67.86 -44.30 -70.10
C GLU A 63 -68.94 -45.02 -70.92
N ASP A 64 -68.54 -45.73 -71.97
CA ASP A 64 -69.42 -46.54 -72.83
C ASP A 64 -69.74 -47.93 -72.21
N HIS A 65 -69.12 -48.27 -71.08
CA HIS A 65 -69.22 -49.61 -70.50
C HIS A 65 -70.53 -49.79 -69.70
N PRO A 66 -71.31 -50.87 -69.88
CA PRO A 66 -72.57 -51.10 -69.16
C PRO A 66 -72.45 -51.12 -67.63
N LEU A 67 -71.24 -51.39 -67.11
CA LEU A 67 -70.92 -51.42 -65.68
C LEU A 67 -70.14 -50.20 -65.18
N SER A 68 -70.02 -49.13 -65.98
CA SER A 68 -69.21 -47.94 -65.65
C SER A 68 -69.44 -47.39 -64.24
N SER A 69 -70.71 -47.29 -63.82
CA SER A 69 -71.11 -46.84 -62.47
C SER A 69 -70.67 -47.73 -61.30
N PHE A 70 -70.12 -48.92 -61.58
CA PHE A 70 -69.67 -49.89 -60.58
C PHE A 70 -68.17 -50.20 -60.66
N ILE A 71 -67.45 -49.56 -61.57
CA ILE A 71 -66.00 -49.68 -61.73
C ILE A 71 -65.38 -48.41 -61.18
N ASP A 72 -64.43 -48.55 -60.27
CA ASP A 72 -63.73 -47.40 -59.71
C ASP A 72 -62.99 -46.65 -60.81
N SER A 73 -63.02 -45.31 -60.77
CA SER A 73 -62.25 -44.49 -61.69
C SER A 73 -60.76 -44.78 -61.54
N GLN A 74 -60.03 -44.78 -62.65
CA GLN A 74 -58.58 -44.89 -62.57
C GLN A 74 -58.00 -43.63 -61.92
N ASP A 75 -57.02 -43.80 -61.05
CA ASP A 75 -56.29 -42.67 -60.49
C ASP A 75 -55.41 -42.04 -61.58
N GLU A 76 -55.92 -40.97 -62.19
CA GLU A 76 -55.24 -40.24 -63.26
C GLU A 76 -53.89 -39.66 -62.80
N LYS A 77 -53.70 -39.41 -61.49
CA LYS A 77 -52.39 -39.01 -60.95
C LYS A 77 -51.38 -40.15 -61.00
N SER A 78 -51.80 -41.35 -60.58
CA SER A 78 -50.97 -42.55 -60.70
C SER A 78 -50.63 -42.86 -62.16
N ILE A 79 -51.56 -42.64 -63.09
CA ILE A 79 -51.31 -42.79 -64.54
C ILE A 79 -50.27 -41.79 -65.02
N PHE A 80 -50.36 -40.52 -64.60
CA PHE A 80 -49.38 -39.50 -64.95
C PHE A 80 -47.97 -39.88 -64.48
N GLU A 81 -47.79 -40.32 -63.23
CA GLU A 81 -46.48 -40.72 -62.72
C GLU A 81 -45.89 -41.89 -63.54
N LYS A 82 -46.72 -42.86 -63.93
CA LYS A 82 -46.31 -43.96 -64.83
C LYS A 82 -45.87 -43.45 -66.21
N ILE A 83 -46.62 -42.53 -66.82
CA ILE A 83 -46.27 -41.95 -68.12
C ILE A 83 -44.95 -41.17 -68.03
N LYS A 84 -44.75 -40.45 -66.93
CA LYS A 84 -43.57 -39.61 -66.70
C LYS A 84 -42.27 -40.42 -66.62
N GLU A 85 -42.33 -41.68 -66.20
CA GLU A 85 -41.18 -42.59 -66.12
C GLU A 85 -40.74 -43.17 -67.49
N GLU A 86 -41.57 -43.05 -68.53
CA GLU A 86 -41.27 -43.61 -69.85
C GLU A 86 -40.35 -42.71 -70.69
N SER A 87 -39.53 -43.33 -71.55
CA SER A 87 -38.71 -42.59 -72.50
C SER A 87 -39.57 -41.89 -73.55
N LEU A 88 -39.31 -40.59 -73.73
CA LEU A 88 -40.00 -39.72 -74.67
C LEU A 88 -39.34 -39.64 -76.05
N ASP A 89 -38.24 -40.37 -76.28
CA ASP A 89 -37.42 -40.29 -77.49
C ASP A 89 -38.18 -40.77 -78.75
N LEU A 90 -39.15 -41.67 -78.57
CA LEU A 90 -40.00 -42.19 -79.63
C LEU A 90 -41.11 -41.23 -80.07
N LEU A 91 -41.32 -40.15 -79.32
CA LEU A 91 -42.38 -39.17 -79.57
C LEU A 91 -41.85 -37.95 -80.32
N THR A 92 -42.56 -37.56 -81.38
CA THR A 92 -42.33 -36.26 -82.03
C THR A 92 -42.77 -35.11 -81.11
N TYR A 93 -42.31 -33.88 -81.37
CA TYR A 93 -42.73 -32.71 -80.60
C TYR A 93 -44.26 -32.55 -80.56
N ASN A 94 -44.95 -32.68 -81.70
CA ASN A 94 -46.41 -32.58 -81.75
C ASN A 94 -47.10 -33.64 -80.89
N GLU A 95 -46.55 -34.86 -80.84
CA GLU A 95 -47.07 -35.93 -79.98
C GLU A 95 -46.82 -35.64 -78.50
N ARG A 96 -45.67 -35.08 -78.13
CA ARG A 96 -45.38 -34.64 -76.76
C ARG A 96 -46.28 -33.48 -76.34
N LEU A 97 -46.52 -32.51 -77.23
CA LEU A 97 -47.46 -31.40 -76.98
C LEU A 97 -48.89 -31.94 -76.79
N GLN A 98 -49.35 -32.84 -77.65
CA GLN A 98 -50.68 -33.45 -77.53
C GLN A 98 -50.81 -34.26 -76.23
N LEU A 99 -49.76 -34.99 -75.84
CA LEU A 99 -49.70 -35.70 -74.57
C LEU A 99 -49.82 -34.73 -73.40
N PHE A 100 -49.01 -33.67 -73.38
CA PHE A 100 -49.00 -32.66 -72.34
C PHE A 100 -50.35 -31.95 -72.19
N VAL A 101 -50.95 -31.52 -73.30
CA VAL A 101 -52.26 -30.85 -73.33
C VAL A 101 -53.35 -31.76 -72.76
N ASN A 102 -53.34 -33.05 -73.07
CA ASN A 102 -54.38 -33.97 -72.57
C ASN A 102 -54.15 -34.36 -71.11
N VAL A 103 -52.90 -34.61 -70.69
CA VAL A 103 -52.55 -34.83 -69.29
C VAL A 103 -52.88 -33.61 -68.42
N SER A 104 -52.80 -32.38 -68.97
CA SER A 104 -53.19 -31.18 -68.22
C SER A 104 -54.67 -31.11 -67.85
N LYS A 105 -55.50 -31.98 -68.44
CA LYS A 105 -56.93 -32.13 -68.12
C LYS A 105 -57.20 -33.26 -67.13
N PHE A 106 -56.17 -33.97 -66.67
CA PHE A 106 -56.31 -35.03 -65.70
C PHE A 106 -56.66 -34.46 -64.32
N GLU A 107 -57.49 -35.19 -63.57
CA GLU A 107 -57.84 -34.89 -62.20
C GLU A 107 -56.60 -35.04 -61.31
N ASN A 108 -56.48 -34.15 -60.32
CA ASN A 108 -55.34 -34.07 -59.40
C ASN A 108 -53.97 -33.76 -60.06
N ILE A 109 -53.93 -33.37 -61.34
CA ILE A 109 -52.73 -32.85 -62.02
C ILE A 109 -52.80 -31.33 -62.15
N GLY A 110 -52.22 -30.63 -61.17
CA GLY A 110 -52.15 -29.17 -61.15
C GLY A 110 -50.97 -28.60 -61.95
N ALA A 111 -50.99 -27.28 -62.17
CA ALA A 111 -49.95 -26.57 -62.93
C ALA A 111 -48.53 -26.79 -62.38
N GLU A 112 -48.35 -26.78 -61.05
CA GLU A 112 -47.04 -27.02 -60.41
C GLU A 112 -46.48 -28.43 -60.66
N THR A 113 -47.37 -29.43 -60.86
CA THR A 113 -46.94 -30.78 -61.22
C THR A 113 -46.45 -30.82 -62.68
N LEU A 114 -47.19 -30.16 -63.57
CA LEU A 114 -46.83 -30.04 -64.99
C LEU A 114 -45.54 -29.24 -65.21
N LYS A 115 -45.31 -28.19 -64.41
CA LYS A 115 -44.07 -27.41 -64.46
C LYS A 115 -42.83 -28.25 -64.19
N LYS A 116 -42.93 -29.29 -63.35
CA LYS A 116 -41.82 -30.19 -63.01
C LYS A 116 -41.60 -31.29 -64.04
N TRP A 117 -42.42 -31.36 -65.09
CA TRP A 117 -42.34 -32.44 -66.07
C TRP A 117 -41.30 -32.14 -67.16
N GLU A 118 -40.36 -33.07 -67.33
CA GLU A 118 -39.28 -33.03 -68.31
C GLU A 118 -39.72 -33.55 -69.68
N ILE A 119 -40.76 -32.94 -70.25
CA ILE A 119 -41.37 -33.43 -71.49
C ILE A 119 -40.88 -32.71 -72.77
N PHE A 120 -40.35 -31.50 -72.63
CA PHE A 120 -39.86 -30.68 -73.73
C PHE A 120 -38.34 -30.50 -73.64
N LYS A 121 -37.72 -30.25 -74.80
CA LYS A 121 -36.28 -30.10 -74.89
C LYS A 121 -35.85 -28.64 -74.69
N ASN A 122 -34.75 -28.46 -73.99
CA ASN A 122 -34.02 -27.19 -73.96
C ASN A 122 -33.28 -26.95 -75.29
N GLN A 123 -32.68 -25.78 -75.45
CA GLN A 123 -32.01 -25.37 -76.69
C GLN A 123 -30.82 -26.27 -77.05
N ASN A 124 -30.18 -26.91 -76.05
CA ASN A 124 -29.11 -27.90 -76.24
C ASN A 124 -29.63 -29.30 -76.60
N GLY A 125 -30.94 -29.54 -76.57
CA GLY A 125 -31.59 -30.78 -76.99
C GLY A 125 -31.85 -31.80 -75.87
N SER A 126 -31.59 -31.44 -74.61
CA SER A 126 -31.86 -32.25 -73.42
C SER A 126 -33.28 -32.01 -72.91
N TYR A 127 -33.93 -33.03 -72.35
CA TYR A 127 -35.21 -32.85 -71.65
C TYR A 127 -34.98 -32.14 -70.32
N SER A 128 -35.81 -31.15 -70.00
CA SER A 128 -35.67 -30.38 -68.76
C SER A 128 -37.03 -29.94 -68.21
N PRO A 129 -37.16 -29.73 -66.88
CA PRO A 129 -38.40 -29.25 -66.29
C PRO A 129 -38.79 -27.88 -66.83
N LEU A 130 -40.06 -27.69 -67.15
CA LEU A 130 -40.60 -26.39 -67.57
C LEU A 130 -40.35 -25.28 -66.54
N SER A 131 -40.41 -25.57 -65.23
CA SER A 131 -40.08 -24.62 -64.16
C SER A 131 -38.62 -24.16 -64.15
N SER A 132 -37.73 -24.84 -64.88
CA SER A 132 -36.32 -24.48 -65.01
C SER A 132 -35.98 -23.82 -66.35
N MET A 133 -36.99 -23.64 -67.21
CA MET A 133 -36.81 -23.09 -68.55
C MET A 133 -37.62 -21.82 -68.77
N PHE A 134 -37.11 -20.91 -69.61
CA PHE A 134 -37.82 -19.74 -70.12
C PHE A 134 -38.09 -19.85 -71.63
N ALA A 135 -38.97 -19.00 -72.14
CA ALA A 135 -39.34 -18.99 -73.56
C ALA A 135 -38.13 -18.67 -74.47
N TYR A 136 -38.12 -19.20 -75.69
CA TYR A 136 -37.06 -18.96 -76.65
C TYR A 136 -36.81 -17.46 -76.89
N ASN A 137 -35.54 -17.05 -76.84
CA ASN A 137 -35.09 -15.69 -77.11
C ASN A 137 -33.82 -15.71 -77.98
N SER A 138 -33.88 -15.15 -79.17
CA SER A 138 -32.76 -15.14 -80.14
C SER A 138 -31.54 -14.35 -79.66
N ASN A 139 -31.71 -13.45 -78.70
CA ASN A 139 -30.63 -12.60 -78.16
C ASN A 139 -30.08 -13.15 -76.83
N CYS A 140 -30.45 -14.37 -76.44
CA CYS A 140 -30.01 -14.97 -75.20
C CYS A 140 -28.56 -15.49 -75.31
N PRO A 141 -27.69 -15.28 -74.30
CA PRO A 141 -26.36 -15.86 -74.28
C PRO A 141 -26.37 -17.40 -74.32
N VAL A 142 -25.36 -17.99 -74.98
CA VAL A 142 -25.24 -19.44 -75.19
C VAL A 142 -25.20 -20.22 -73.88
N TRP A 143 -24.61 -19.65 -72.83
CA TRP A 143 -24.51 -20.27 -71.51
C TRP A 143 -25.86 -20.41 -70.76
N LEU A 144 -26.94 -19.80 -71.27
CA LEU A 144 -28.31 -20.02 -70.77
C LEU A 144 -29.11 -21.03 -71.58
N PHE A 145 -28.52 -21.66 -72.60
CA PHE A 145 -29.25 -22.55 -73.51
C PHE A 145 -29.84 -23.78 -72.80
N ASP A 146 -29.24 -24.24 -71.71
CA ASP A 146 -29.80 -25.33 -70.91
C ASP A 146 -31.12 -24.96 -70.21
N HIS A 147 -31.35 -23.66 -70.01
CA HIS A 147 -32.55 -23.10 -69.41
C HIS A 147 -33.48 -22.43 -70.44
N MET A 148 -33.19 -22.53 -71.73
CA MET A 148 -34.03 -21.92 -72.77
C MET A 148 -34.79 -23.01 -73.52
N LEU A 149 -36.10 -22.82 -73.70
CA LEU A 149 -36.90 -23.73 -74.51
C LEU A 149 -36.39 -23.75 -75.96
N LYS A 150 -36.31 -24.94 -76.54
CA LYS A 150 -35.89 -25.12 -77.92
C LYS A 150 -36.81 -24.37 -78.90
N GLN A 151 -36.23 -23.67 -79.88
CA GLN A 151 -36.99 -22.86 -80.84
C GLN A 151 -38.13 -23.62 -81.52
N GLU A 152 -37.89 -24.86 -81.97
CA GLU A 152 -38.89 -25.66 -82.68
C GLU A 152 -40.00 -26.19 -81.75
N GLU A 153 -39.80 -26.14 -80.43
CA GLU A 153 -40.76 -26.61 -79.42
C GLU A 153 -41.55 -25.46 -78.79
N SER A 154 -41.35 -24.22 -79.26
CA SER A 154 -42.05 -23.04 -78.76
C SER A 154 -43.56 -23.09 -79.07
N ASN A 155 -44.38 -22.91 -78.03
CA ASN A 155 -45.84 -22.91 -78.14
C ASN A 155 -46.50 -22.03 -77.08
N ASP A 156 -47.49 -21.23 -77.47
CA ASP A 156 -48.23 -20.33 -76.57
C ASP A 156 -48.91 -21.07 -75.40
N PHE A 157 -49.34 -22.32 -75.60
CA PHE A 157 -49.94 -23.13 -74.53
C PHE A 157 -48.95 -23.45 -73.42
N ILE A 158 -47.67 -23.68 -73.76
CA ILE A 158 -46.63 -24.09 -72.83
C ILE A 158 -46.08 -22.87 -72.05
N THR A 159 -46.10 -21.68 -72.64
CA THR A 159 -45.50 -20.45 -72.08
C THR A 159 -45.91 -20.16 -70.64
N LYS A 160 -47.17 -20.44 -70.25
CA LYS A 160 -47.66 -20.24 -68.87
C LYS A 160 -47.04 -21.16 -67.81
N TYR A 161 -46.34 -22.21 -68.24
CA TYR A 161 -45.63 -23.15 -67.36
C TYR A 161 -44.13 -22.88 -67.31
N LEU A 162 -43.61 -21.99 -68.17
CA LEU A 162 -42.22 -21.57 -68.18
C LEU A 162 -41.97 -20.46 -67.15
N VAL A 163 -40.70 -20.22 -66.84
CA VAL A 163 -40.25 -19.05 -66.09
C VAL A 163 -40.52 -17.79 -66.91
N ALA A 164 -41.21 -16.83 -66.30
CA ALA A 164 -41.48 -15.54 -66.93
C ALA A 164 -40.17 -14.75 -67.13
N SER A 165 -40.10 -13.93 -68.18
CA SER A 165 -38.89 -13.17 -68.51
C SER A 165 -38.45 -12.23 -67.38
N THR A 166 -39.38 -11.70 -66.59
CA THR A 166 -39.11 -10.86 -65.41
C THR A 166 -38.47 -11.63 -64.26
N ASP A 167 -38.63 -12.95 -64.24
CA ASP A 167 -38.30 -13.82 -63.10
C ASP A 167 -37.10 -14.72 -63.40
N ILE A 168 -36.49 -14.61 -64.60
CA ILE A 168 -35.29 -15.37 -65.01
C ILE A 168 -34.18 -15.18 -63.99
N TYR A 169 -33.94 -13.95 -63.53
CA TYR A 169 -32.90 -13.67 -62.55
C TYR A 169 -33.12 -14.44 -61.23
N SER A 170 -34.30 -14.30 -60.62
CA SER A 170 -34.58 -14.91 -59.31
C SER A 170 -34.86 -16.41 -59.35
N SER A 171 -35.31 -16.93 -60.50
CA SER A 171 -35.73 -18.34 -60.63
C SER A 171 -34.67 -19.23 -61.26
N ILE A 172 -33.71 -18.64 -61.99
CA ILE A 172 -32.66 -19.38 -62.72
C ILE A 172 -31.28 -18.87 -62.31
N ILE A 173 -30.98 -17.57 -62.51
CA ILE A 173 -29.60 -17.06 -62.34
C ILE A 173 -29.10 -17.20 -60.90
N GLU A 174 -29.88 -16.71 -59.93
CA GLU A 174 -29.49 -16.75 -58.51
C GLU A 174 -29.46 -18.19 -57.95
N PRO A 175 -30.47 -19.05 -58.21
CA PRO A 175 -30.45 -20.45 -57.75
C PRO A 175 -29.40 -21.35 -58.41
N CYS A 176 -29.12 -21.14 -59.71
CA CYS A 176 -28.20 -21.98 -60.49
C CYS A 176 -26.81 -21.35 -60.66
N ILE A 177 -26.46 -20.33 -59.87
CA ILE A 177 -25.21 -19.60 -60.06
C ILE A 177 -23.97 -20.49 -60.03
N ASP A 178 -23.99 -21.55 -59.20
CA ASP A 178 -22.87 -22.49 -59.07
C ASP A 178 -22.57 -23.23 -60.37
N ASP A 179 -23.62 -23.63 -61.10
CA ASP A 179 -23.47 -24.32 -62.40
C ASP A 179 -23.07 -23.31 -63.50
N LEU A 180 -23.59 -22.07 -63.41
CA LEU A 180 -23.35 -21.03 -64.42
C LEU A 180 -21.90 -20.52 -64.40
N ILE A 181 -21.29 -20.41 -63.22
CA ILE A 181 -19.90 -19.94 -63.09
C ILE A 181 -18.86 -20.96 -63.58
N ASP A 182 -19.23 -22.24 -63.67
CA ASP A 182 -18.37 -23.28 -64.25
C ASP A 182 -18.26 -23.15 -65.78
N ILE A 183 -19.24 -22.51 -66.41
CA ILE A 183 -19.33 -22.34 -67.88
C ILE A 183 -19.18 -20.89 -68.35
N THR A 184 -19.24 -19.89 -67.46
CA THR A 184 -19.15 -18.47 -67.82
C THR A 184 -18.58 -17.61 -66.68
N ASP A 185 -17.78 -16.59 -67.03
CA ASP A 185 -17.22 -15.65 -66.06
C ASP A 185 -18.32 -14.82 -65.36
N ILE A 186 -18.23 -14.71 -64.04
CA ILE A 186 -19.19 -13.98 -63.21
C ILE A 186 -19.40 -12.53 -63.65
N SER A 187 -18.37 -11.90 -64.23
CA SER A 187 -18.44 -10.52 -64.74
C SER A 187 -19.41 -10.39 -65.91
N GLU A 188 -19.47 -11.40 -66.79
CA GLU A 188 -20.39 -11.40 -67.93
C GLU A 188 -21.84 -11.68 -67.49
N ILE A 189 -22.02 -12.55 -66.50
CA ILE A 189 -23.33 -12.79 -65.87
C ILE A 189 -23.84 -11.50 -65.21
N HIS A 190 -22.99 -10.84 -64.42
CA HIS A 190 -23.29 -9.56 -63.77
C HIS A 190 -23.69 -8.48 -64.79
N LYS A 191 -22.92 -8.34 -65.87
CA LYS A 191 -23.20 -7.38 -66.93
C LYS A 191 -24.54 -7.64 -67.62
N THR A 192 -24.86 -8.91 -67.88
CA THR A 192 -26.11 -9.31 -68.55
C THR A 192 -27.33 -8.99 -67.69
N PHE A 193 -27.23 -9.16 -66.37
CA PHE A 193 -28.34 -8.98 -65.43
C PHE A 193 -28.19 -7.77 -64.51
N LEU A 194 -27.40 -6.77 -64.91
CA LEU A 194 -27.03 -5.62 -64.06
C LEU A 194 -28.23 -4.91 -63.43
N SER A 195 -29.32 -4.71 -64.18
CA SER A 195 -30.53 -4.04 -63.68
C SER A 195 -31.33 -4.85 -62.66
N TYR A 196 -31.11 -6.16 -62.58
CA TYR A 196 -31.79 -7.08 -61.65
C TYR A 196 -30.86 -7.54 -60.52
N TRP A 197 -29.57 -7.22 -60.60
CA TRP A 197 -28.55 -7.66 -59.66
C TRP A 197 -28.75 -7.04 -58.27
N ARG A 198 -28.72 -7.88 -57.23
CA ARG A 198 -29.00 -7.45 -55.85
C ARG A 198 -27.72 -7.47 -54.99
N PRO A 199 -27.48 -6.46 -54.13
CA PRO A 199 -26.33 -6.46 -53.22
C PRO A 199 -26.22 -7.68 -52.31
N GLY A 200 -27.38 -8.19 -51.83
CA GLY A 200 -27.43 -9.42 -51.03
C GLY A 200 -26.94 -10.65 -51.78
N PHE A 201 -27.15 -10.71 -53.10
CA PHE A 201 -26.62 -11.77 -53.94
C PHE A 201 -25.10 -11.65 -54.09
N THR A 202 -24.56 -10.45 -54.35
CA THR A 202 -23.10 -10.24 -54.37
C THR A 202 -22.44 -10.76 -53.08
N THR A 203 -23.06 -10.52 -51.93
CA THR A 203 -22.52 -10.97 -50.63
C THR A 203 -22.53 -12.48 -50.48
N SER A 204 -23.54 -13.19 -51.03
CA SER A 204 -23.58 -14.65 -50.97
C SER A 204 -22.43 -15.29 -51.76
N LEU A 205 -21.97 -14.62 -52.83
CA LEU A 205 -20.84 -15.06 -53.66
C LEU A 205 -19.49 -15.06 -52.92
N PHE A 206 -19.31 -14.26 -51.86
CA PHE A 206 -18.04 -14.20 -51.13
C PHE A 206 -17.67 -15.53 -50.45
N SER A 207 -18.68 -16.37 -50.18
CA SER A 207 -18.50 -17.69 -49.56
C SER A 207 -18.18 -18.80 -50.57
N LYS A 208 -18.30 -18.53 -51.87
CA LYS A 208 -18.17 -19.52 -52.94
C LYS A 208 -16.71 -19.70 -53.33
N SER A 209 -16.13 -20.85 -52.99
CA SER A 209 -14.72 -21.16 -53.20
C SER A 209 -14.30 -21.32 -54.67
N ASN A 210 -15.26 -21.59 -55.57
CA ASN A 210 -15.01 -21.73 -57.00
C ASN A 210 -14.91 -20.38 -57.73
N ILE A 211 -15.24 -19.26 -57.08
CA ILE A 211 -15.08 -17.93 -57.66
C ILE A 211 -13.74 -17.34 -57.17
N PRO A 212 -12.78 -17.07 -58.08
CA PRO A 212 -11.57 -16.37 -57.71
C PRO A 212 -11.92 -15.01 -57.09
N THR A 213 -11.37 -14.74 -55.91
CA THR A 213 -11.60 -13.50 -55.17
C THR A 213 -11.41 -12.25 -56.04
N ALA A 214 -10.36 -12.24 -56.87
CA ALA A 214 -10.05 -11.12 -57.77
C ALA A 214 -11.14 -10.86 -58.83
N SER A 215 -11.87 -11.89 -59.26
CA SER A 215 -12.92 -11.75 -60.29
C SER A 215 -14.14 -10.97 -59.78
N LEU A 216 -14.45 -11.06 -58.48
CA LEU A 216 -15.54 -10.30 -57.87
C LEU A 216 -15.22 -8.82 -57.67
N LEU A 217 -13.94 -8.45 -57.76
CA LEU A 217 -13.48 -7.15 -57.29
C LEU A 217 -14.11 -5.99 -58.09
N HIS A 218 -14.27 -6.15 -59.41
CA HIS A 218 -14.93 -5.14 -60.23
C HIS A 218 -16.43 -4.96 -59.92
N ILE A 219 -17.11 -6.04 -59.54
CA ILE A 219 -18.53 -6.03 -59.16
C ILE A 219 -18.69 -5.31 -57.81
N VAL A 220 -17.82 -5.64 -56.86
CA VAL A 220 -17.85 -5.09 -55.51
C VAL A 220 -17.51 -3.60 -55.50
N GLU A 221 -16.55 -3.15 -56.32
CA GLU A 221 -16.20 -1.72 -56.45
C GLU A 221 -17.37 -0.83 -56.89
N GLN A 222 -18.31 -1.40 -57.64
CA GLN A 222 -19.52 -0.70 -58.10
C GLN A 222 -20.69 -0.82 -57.11
N SER A 223 -20.53 -1.61 -56.05
CA SER A 223 -21.55 -1.86 -55.03
C SER A 223 -21.52 -0.81 -53.91
N ASP A 224 -22.52 -0.82 -53.05
CA ASP A 224 -22.60 0.07 -51.88
C ASP A 224 -21.50 -0.23 -50.84
N LEU A 225 -21.28 0.72 -49.92
CA LEU A 225 -20.22 0.64 -48.91
C LEU A 225 -20.35 -0.57 -47.97
N ASN A 226 -21.56 -1.07 -47.69
CA ASN A 226 -21.72 -2.25 -46.84
C ASN A 226 -21.25 -3.51 -47.56
N THR A 227 -21.58 -3.64 -48.85
CA THR A 227 -21.11 -4.74 -49.69
C THR A 227 -19.58 -4.72 -49.84
N GLN A 228 -18.98 -3.54 -50.04
CA GLN A 228 -17.53 -3.36 -50.07
C GLN A 228 -16.86 -3.79 -48.75
N ALA A 229 -17.40 -3.37 -47.62
CA ALA A 229 -16.90 -3.75 -46.30
C ALA A 229 -17.04 -5.27 -46.04
N ALA A 230 -18.15 -5.88 -46.45
CA ALA A 230 -18.38 -7.32 -46.33
C ALA A 230 -17.39 -8.13 -47.18
N TYR A 231 -17.09 -7.67 -48.41
CA TYR A 231 -16.07 -8.29 -49.25
C TYR A 231 -14.69 -8.19 -48.61
N ALA A 232 -14.29 -7.01 -48.14
CA ALA A 232 -13.01 -6.82 -47.45
C ALA A 232 -12.89 -7.76 -46.24
N SER A 233 -13.98 -7.89 -45.47
CA SER A 233 -14.04 -8.77 -44.29
C SER A 233 -14.01 -10.27 -44.62
N SER A 234 -14.38 -10.67 -45.84
CA SER A 234 -14.32 -12.08 -46.27
C SER A 234 -12.90 -12.59 -46.53
N ILE A 235 -11.95 -11.67 -46.76
CA ILE A 235 -10.55 -12.02 -47.05
C ILE A 235 -9.81 -12.36 -45.77
N LYS A 236 -9.11 -13.48 -45.78
CA LYS A 236 -8.47 -14.03 -44.56
C LYS A 236 -7.00 -13.63 -44.38
N ALA A 237 -6.33 -13.21 -45.44
CA ALA A 237 -4.92 -12.83 -45.40
C ALA A 237 -4.63 -11.77 -46.47
N LEU A 238 -3.84 -10.75 -46.10
CA LEU A 238 -3.29 -9.78 -47.04
C LEU A 238 -1.78 -9.64 -46.84
N PRO A 239 -0.97 -10.45 -47.53
CA PRO A 239 0.49 -10.36 -47.44
C PRO A 239 1.02 -9.18 -48.26
N LEU A 240 1.75 -8.29 -47.59
CA LEU A 240 2.49 -7.19 -48.21
C LEU A 240 3.99 -7.45 -48.12
N LEU A 241 4.73 -6.96 -49.11
CA LEU A 241 6.19 -7.02 -49.18
C LEU A 241 6.75 -5.60 -49.22
N SER A 242 7.74 -5.32 -48.39
CA SER A 242 8.36 -3.99 -48.32
C SER A 242 9.05 -3.59 -49.64
N THR A 243 9.52 -4.58 -50.40
CA THR A 243 10.19 -4.42 -51.69
C THR A 243 9.24 -4.27 -52.88
N SER A 244 7.94 -4.57 -52.73
CA SER A 244 6.98 -4.57 -53.84
C SER A 244 6.26 -3.25 -54.00
N GLU A 245 5.99 -2.83 -55.25
CA GLU A 245 5.19 -1.64 -55.54
C GLU A 245 3.69 -1.98 -55.64
N TYR A 246 2.84 -1.12 -55.06
CA TYR A 246 1.38 -1.26 -55.08
C TYR A 246 0.77 -0.04 -55.77
N ASN A 247 0.12 -0.24 -56.91
CA ASN A 247 -0.50 0.83 -57.69
C ASN A 247 -2.01 0.63 -57.80
N LYS A 248 -2.71 1.56 -58.46
CA LYS A 248 -4.18 1.55 -58.56
C LYS A 248 -4.78 0.30 -59.22
N GLU A 249 -4.00 -0.44 -60.00
CA GLU A 249 -4.42 -1.69 -60.64
C GLU A 249 -4.14 -2.93 -59.77
N SER A 250 -3.24 -2.82 -58.78
CA SER A 250 -2.90 -3.91 -57.86
C SER A 250 -4.11 -4.33 -57.03
N PHE A 251 -4.26 -5.63 -56.81
CA PHE A 251 -5.32 -6.20 -55.98
C PHE A 251 -5.29 -5.58 -54.58
N GLU A 252 -4.11 -5.49 -53.96
CA GLU A 252 -3.91 -4.99 -52.60
C GLU A 252 -4.37 -3.54 -52.47
N TYR A 253 -4.07 -2.69 -53.47
CA TYR A 253 -4.46 -1.29 -53.45
C TYR A 253 -5.97 -1.12 -53.56
N ARG A 254 -6.61 -1.85 -54.48
CA ARG A 254 -8.06 -1.80 -54.68
C ARG A 254 -8.79 -2.39 -53.49
N TRP A 255 -8.28 -3.49 -52.93
CA TRP A 255 -8.78 -4.09 -51.70
C TRP A 255 -8.67 -3.13 -50.50
N MET A 256 -7.52 -2.45 -50.34
CA MET A 256 -7.30 -1.51 -49.24
C MET A 256 -8.33 -0.37 -49.25
N ARG A 257 -8.74 0.10 -50.44
CA ARG A 257 -9.80 1.10 -50.57
C ARG A 257 -11.14 0.60 -50.00
N MET A 258 -11.48 -0.66 -50.24
CA MET A 258 -12.71 -1.27 -49.72
C MET A 258 -12.63 -1.57 -48.21
N ALA A 259 -11.44 -1.90 -47.71
CA ALA A 259 -11.22 -2.10 -46.28
C ALA A 259 -11.47 -0.83 -45.45
N LEU A 260 -11.42 0.35 -46.07
CA LEU A 260 -11.68 1.65 -45.43
C LEU A 260 -13.17 2.03 -45.40
N SER A 261 -14.08 1.19 -45.93
CA SER A 261 -15.51 1.50 -46.00
C SER A 261 -16.19 1.68 -44.63
N ASN A 262 -15.73 0.99 -43.57
CA ASN A 262 -16.21 1.18 -42.20
C ASN A 262 -15.20 0.68 -41.13
N ASP A 263 -15.44 0.99 -39.85
CA ASP A 263 -14.52 0.66 -38.75
C ASP A 263 -14.33 -0.84 -38.50
N THR A 264 -15.35 -1.66 -38.78
CA THR A 264 -15.26 -3.12 -38.66
C THR A 264 -14.29 -3.70 -39.69
N ALA A 265 -14.39 -3.27 -40.95
CA ALA A 265 -13.49 -3.67 -42.02
C ALA A 265 -12.06 -3.16 -41.77
N ILE A 266 -11.90 -1.94 -41.24
CA ILE A 266 -10.58 -1.41 -40.83
C ILE A 266 -9.96 -2.31 -39.76
N SER A 267 -10.73 -2.68 -38.73
CA SER A 267 -10.25 -3.53 -37.64
C SER A 267 -9.85 -4.92 -38.13
N HIS A 268 -10.62 -5.49 -39.07
CA HIS A 268 -10.30 -6.74 -39.73
C HIS A 268 -9.04 -6.64 -40.61
N ALA A 269 -8.91 -5.57 -41.40
CA ALA A 269 -7.70 -5.34 -42.19
C ALA A 269 -6.45 -5.30 -41.30
N ARG A 270 -6.53 -4.64 -40.14
CA ARG A 270 -5.41 -4.58 -39.19
C ARG A 270 -5.02 -5.95 -38.61
N SER A 271 -5.91 -6.94 -38.60
CA SER A 271 -5.63 -8.28 -38.07
C SER A 271 -5.07 -9.25 -39.12
N ILE A 272 -5.34 -9.03 -40.41
CA ILE A 272 -4.94 -9.95 -41.49
C ILE A 272 -3.75 -9.46 -42.32
N VAL A 273 -3.41 -8.17 -42.23
CA VAL A 273 -2.27 -7.59 -42.98
C VAL A 273 -0.96 -8.08 -42.36
N THR A 274 -0.08 -8.60 -43.21
CA THR A 274 1.29 -8.95 -42.85
C THR A 274 2.27 -8.19 -43.73
N ILE A 275 3.45 -7.84 -43.21
CA ILE A 275 4.53 -7.20 -43.96
C ILE A 275 5.79 -8.06 -43.83
N ASP A 276 6.33 -8.54 -44.96
CA ASP A 276 7.48 -9.43 -45.00
C ASP A 276 7.31 -10.68 -44.10
N GLY A 277 6.07 -11.19 -44.03
CA GLY A 277 5.70 -12.38 -43.24
C GLY A 277 5.45 -12.14 -41.75
N LYS A 278 5.61 -10.91 -41.23
CA LYS A 278 5.28 -10.53 -39.85
C LYS A 278 3.95 -9.78 -39.78
N SER A 279 3.22 -9.89 -38.66
CA SER A 279 1.92 -9.22 -38.49
C SER A 279 2.07 -7.69 -38.50
N LEU A 280 1.10 -6.96 -39.07
CA LEU A 280 1.06 -5.49 -38.99
C LEU A 280 1.11 -4.99 -37.54
N SER A 281 0.56 -5.77 -36.60
CA SER A 281 0.59 -5.45 -35.16
C SER A 281 2.00 -5.38 -34.56
N GLU A 282 2.99 -5.99 -35.21
CA GLU A 282 4.40 -5.92 -34.78
C GLU A 282 5.10 -4.68 -35.31
N TYR A 283 4.59 -4.08 -36.40
CA TYR A 283 5.16 -2.89 -37.03
C TYR A 283 4.52 -1.60 -36.54
N ASN A 284 3.24 -1.65 -36.19
CA ASN A 284 2.45 -0.47 -35.86
C ASN A 284 2.52 -0.07 -34.38
N LEU A 285 3.50 -0.52 -33.60
CA LEU A 285 3.62 -0.01 -32.22
C LEU A 285 4.33 1.34 -32.22
N LYS A 286 3.80 2.27 -31.42
CA LYS A 286 4.50 3.54 -31.15
C LYS A 286 5.86 3.24 -30.49
N ASP A 287 6.89 3.97 -30.89
CA ASP A 287 8.18 3.86 -30.21
C ASP A 287 8.07 4.44 -28.80
N ASP A 288 7.46 5.62 -28.66
CA ASP A 288 7.20 6.22 -27.35
C ASP A 288 5.96 5.59 -26.71
N PHE A 289 6.12 5.12 -25.46
CA PHE A 289 5.02 4.65 -24.63
C PHE A 289 5.20 5.11 -23.19
N SER A 290 4.10 5.18 -22.44
CA SER A 290 4.13 5.72 -21.08
C SER A 290 3.54 4.78 -20.03
N ILE A 291 4.13 4.81 -18.84
CA ILE A 291 3.61 4.16 -17.64
C ILE A 291 3.09 5.24 -16.70
N ARG A 292 1.85 5.11 -16.24
CA ARG A 292 1.24 6.03 -15.26
C ARG A 292 1.32 5.44 -13.85
N ILE A 293 1.80 6.23 -12.90
CA ILE A 293 1.79 5.89 -11.46
C ILE A 293 1.20 7.09 -10.72
N GLY A 294 -0.02 6.94 -10.21
CA GLY A 294 -0.76 8.07 -9.63
C GLY A 294 -0.97 9.18 -10.68
N ALA A 295 -0.50 10.38 -10.37
CA ALA A 295 -0.55 11.54 -11.26
C ALA A 295 0.64 11.63 -12.24
N ASN A 296 1.72 10.89 -12.00
CA ASN A 296 2.96 10.99 -12.79
C ASN A 296 2.91 10.08 -14.03
N ILE A 297 3.47 10.56 -15.13
CA ILE A 297 3.58 9.84 -16.41
C ILE A 297 5.07 9.71 -16.75
N TYR A 298 5.54 8.47 -16.87
CA TYR A 298 6.92 8.16 -17.22
C TYR A 298 6.96 7.63 -18.65
N THR A 299 7.71 8.28 -19.53
CA THR A 299 7.79 7.93 -20.95
C THR A 299 9.09 7.21 -21.25
N PHE A 300 9.00 6.17 -22.09
CA PHE A 300 10.10 5.33 -22.53
C PHE A 300 10.03 5.10 -24.03
N SER A 301 11.19 4.83 -24.65
CA SER A 301 11.30 4.44 -26.05
C SER A 301 11.44 2.92 -26.17
N LEU A 302 10.57 2.30 -26.97
CA LEU A 302 10.53 0.85 -27.20
C LEU A 302 11.82 0.37 -27.85
N SER A 303 12.35 1.10 -28.84
CA SER A 303 13.61 0.77 -29.52
C SER A 303 14.83 0.82 -28.61
N GLN A 304 14.81 1.65 -27.56
CA GLN A 304 15.87 1.69 -26.54
C GLN A 304 15.76 0.56 -25.52
N ILE A 305 14.55 0.04 -25.28
CA ILE A 305 14.31 -1.06 -24.35
C ILE A 305 14.49 -2.42 -25.03
N LEU A 306 14.00 -2.58 -26.26
CA LEU A 306 14.05 -3.79 -27.07
C LEU A 306 14.80 -3.48 -28.37
N PRO A 307 16.14 -3.63 -28.42
CA PRO A 307 16.93 -3.34 -29.62
C PRO A 307 16.53 -4.18 -30.84
N SER A 308 15.92 -5.34 -30.62
CA SER A 308 15.37 -6.20 -31.68
C SER A 308 14.10 -5.61 -32.33
N TYR A 309 13.48 -4.60 -31.71
CA TYR A 309 12.40 -3.81 -32.27
C TYR A 309 12.94 -2.86 -33.34
N SER A 310 13.17 -3.40 -34.52
CA SER A 310 13.43 -2.65 -35.75
C SER A 310 12.13 -2.62 -36.54
N SER A 311 11.48 -1.45 -36.71
CA SER A 311 10.72 -1.12 -37.95
C SER A 311 9.74 0.07 -37.89
N SER A 312 10.22 1.30 -37.71
CA SER A 312 9.48 2.48 -38.20
C SER A 312 9.68 2.71 -39.71
N SER A 313 10.84 2.34 -40.25
CA SER A 313 11.21 2.55 -41.66
C SER A 313 10.45 1.62 -42.63
N ILE A 314 10.21 0.36 -42.24
CA ILE A 314 9.48 -0.61 -43.07
C ILE A 314 8.00 -0.23 -43.15
N LEU A 315 7.37 0.09 -42.02
CA LEU A 315 5.97 0.51 -41.97
C LEU A 315 5.74 1.79 -42.77
N SER A 316 6.59 2.81 -42.59
CA SER A 316 6.46 4.07 -43.31
C SER A 316 6.65 3.89 -44.82
N ASN A 317 7.61 3.07 -45.25
CA ASN A 317 7.80 2.73 -46.65
C ASN A 317 6.55 2.05 -47.24
N VAL A 318 6.05 0.97 -46.64
CA VAL A 318 4.85 0.26 -47.13
C VAL A 318 3.60 1.15 -47.09
N SER A 319 3.37 1.86 -45.99
CA SER A 319 2.23 2.77 -45.83
C SER A 319 2.20 3.87 -46.90
N SER A 320 3.38 4.42 -47.25
CA SER A 320 3.49 5.46 -48.27
C SER A 320 3.00 5.02 -49.66
N LYS A 321 3.06 3.70 -49.96
CA LYS A 321 2.56 3.13 -51.22
C LYS A 321 1.04 3.19 -51.35
N PHE A 322 0.33 3.41 -50.25
CA PHE A 322 -1.13 3.57 -50.21
C PHE A 322 -1.58 5.02 -49.97
N SER A 323 -0.65 5.98 -49.97
CA SER A 323 -0.92 7.40 -49.70
C SER A 323 -1.93 8.07 -50.64
N GLY A 324 -2.17 7.48 -51.81
CA GLY A 324 -3.20 7.91 -52.75
C GLY A 324 -4.63 7.43 -52.43
N ILE A 325 -4.85 6.81 -51.26
CA ILE A 325 -6.17 6.36 -50.79
C ILE A 325 -6.57 7.21 -49.58
N ASP A 326 -7.70 7.90 -49.66
CA ASP A 326 -8.19 8.70 -48.53
C ASP A 326 -8.46 7.82 -47.31
N GLY A 327 -7.86 8.16 -46.16
CA GLY A 327 -8.06 7.44 -44.90
C GLY A 327 -7.12 6.25 -44.66
N TYR A 328 -6.16 5.97 -45.57
CA TYR A 328 -5.23 4.83 -45.46
C TYR A 328 -4.51 4.75 -44.11
N GLU A 329 -4.22 5.90 -43.51
CA GLU A 329 -3.55 6.03 -42.22
C GLU A 329 -4.32 5.34 -41.08
N LYS A 330 -5.63 5.13 -41.20
CA LYS A 330 -6.44 4.44 -40.17
C LYS A 330 -6.05 2.96 -40.03
N ILE A 331 -5.67 2.30 -41.12
CA ILE A 331 -5.23 0.89 -41.11
C ILE A 331 -3.80 0.80 -40.57
N PHE A 332 -2.91 1.66 -41.05
CA PHE A 332 -1.50 1.69 -40.62
C PHE A 332 -1.26 2.49 -39.33
N ALA A 333 -2.33 2.95 -38.67
CA ALA A 333 -2.25 3.78 -37.47
C ALA A 333 -1.43 3.08 -36.38
N GLN A 334 -0.58 3.87 -35.73
CA GLN A 334 0.21 3.36 -34.62
C GLN A 334 -0.69 3.05 -33.41
N ARG A 335 -0.38 1.96 -32.72
CA ARG A 335 -1.04 1.47 -31.52
C ARG A 335 -0.15 1.73 -30.31
N GLU A 336 -0.80 1.94 -29.18
CA GLU A 336 -0.14 2.00 -27.89
C GLU A 336 0.51 0.65 -27.56
N VAL A 337 1.72 0.72 -27.02
CA VAL A 337 2.45 -0.45 -26.55
C VAL A 337 1.89 -0.87 -25.18
N ASN A 338 1.71 -2.17 -24.96
CA ASN A 338 1.41 -2.71 -23.64
C ASN A 338 2.72 -2.89 -22.83
N PRO A 339 2.91 -2.18 -21.71
CA PRO A 339 4.14 -2.29 -20.90
C PRO A 339 4.43 -3.71 -20.40
N THR A 340 3.41 -4.55 -20.20
CA THR A 340 3.59 -5.95 -19.78
C THR A 340 4.23 -6.79 -20.88
N ASP A 341 3.84 -6.56 -22.14
CA ASP A 341 4.41 -7.27 -23.28
C ASP A 341 5.87 -6.86 -23.48
N VAL A 342 6.18 -5.57 -23.32
CA VAL A 342 7.57 -5.05 -23.33
C VAL A 342 8.40 -5.70 -22.25
N ARG A 343 7.90 -5.75 -21.00
CA ARG A 343 8.61 -6.40 -19.89
C ARG A 343 8.87 -7.87 -20.17
N ASN A 344 7.87 -8.59 -20.69
CA ASN A 344 7.99 -10.02 -20.96
C ASN A 344 9.00 -10.30 -22.08
N GLN A 345 9.02 -9.47 -23.12
CA GLN A 345 9.99 -9.58 -24.19
C GLN A 345 11.40 -9.22 -23.71
N LEU A 346 11.55 -8.14 -22.94
CA LEU A 346 12.83 -7.75 -22.33
C LEU A 346 13.38 -8.86 -21.44
N TYR A 347 12.52 -9.49 -20.63
CA TYR A 347 12.91 -10.63 -19.80
C TYR A 347 13.47 -11.78 -20.64
N LYS A 348 12.84 -12.14 -21.78
CA LYS A 348 13.34 -13.18 -22.68
C LYS A 348 14.71 -12.82 -23.25
N GLU A 349 14.90 -11.57 -23.69
CA GLU A 349 16.19 -11.09 -24.22
C GLU A 349 17.29 -11.12 -23.15
N LEU A 350 17.02 -10.61 -21.94
CA LEU A 350 17.98 -10.59 -20.83
C LEU A 350 18.30 -11.99 -20.29
N SER A 351 17.35 -12.91 -20.34
CA SER A 351 17.54 -14.31 -19.92
C SER A 351 18.42 -15.09 -20.91
N ALA A 352 18.31 -14.79 -22.21
CA ALA A 352 19.13 -15.41 -23.25
C ALA A 352 20.50 -14.74 -23.43
N SER A 353 20.66 -13.50 -22.97
CA SER A 353 21.88 -12.71 -23.10
C SER A 353 22.73 -12.77 -21.82
N THR A 354 24.04 -12.57 -21.96
CA THR A 354 24.98 -12.33 -20.84
C THR A 354 25.41 -10.87 -20.75
N GLN A 355 24.87 -9.99 -21.59
CA GLN A 355 25.22 -8.58 -21.63
C GLN A 355 24.72 -7.83 -20.39
N LEU A 356 25.37 -6.70 -20.11
CA LEU A 356 24.91 -5.74 -19.12
C LEU A 356 23.57 -5.14 -19.55
N ILE A 357 22.70 -4.87 -18.59
CA ILE A 357 21.46 -4.13 -18.83
C ILE A 357 21.77 -2.67 -19.21
N THR A 358 20.92 -2.00 -19.98
CA THR A 358 21.06 -0.55 -20.22
C THR A 358 20.38 0.26 -19.10
N ALA A 359 20.75 1.54 -18.98
CA ALA A 359 20.10 2.44 -18.03
C ALA A 359 18.59 2.60 -18.31
N GLU A 360 18.21 2.67 -19.60
CA GLU A 360 16.81 2.76 -20.04
C GLU A 360 16.02 1.53 -19.58
N GLN A 361 16.55 0.32 -19.86
CA GLN A 361 15.94 -0.94 -19.47
C GLN A 361 15.81 -1.07 -17.94
N PHE A 362 16.86 -0.68 -17.20
CA PHE A 362 16.84 -0.75 -15.74
C PHE A 362 15.77 0.18 -15.15
N CYS A 363 15.75 1.46 -15.53
CA CYS A 363 14.77 2.43 -15.06
C CYS A 363 13.34 2.06 -15.48
N PHE A 364 13.14 1.52 -16.68
CA PHE A 364 11.86 0.96 -17.12
C PHE A 364 11.37 -0.15 -16.18
N LEU A 365 12.23 -1.13 -15.86
CA LEU A 365 11.85 -2.22 -14.96
C LEU A 365 11.51 -1.72 -13.55
N VAL A 366 12.21 -0.70 -13.04
CA VAL A 366 11.91 -0.08 -11.73
C VAL A 366 10.53 0.57 -11.74
N VAL A 367 10.27 1.43 -12.73
CA VAL A 367 8.97 2.11 -12.88
C VAL A 367 7.84 1.10 -13.12
N TYR A 368 8.07 0.08 -13.95
CA TYR A 368 7.12 -0.99 -14.17
C TYR A 368 6.79 -1.74 -12.88
N ARG A 369 7.78 -2.15 -12.07
CA ARG A 369 7.49 -2.83 -10.80
C ARG A 369 6.70 -1.95 -9.85
N ARG A 370 7.04 -0.66 -9.79
CA ARG A 370 6.34 0.33 -8.96
C ARG A 370 4.88 0.54 -9.39
N CYS A 371 4.57 0.50 -10.69
CA CYS A 371 3.20 0.66 -11.17
C CYS A 371 2.27 -0.49 -10.73
N TYR A 372 2.85 -1.68 -10.45
CA TYR A 372 2.14 -2.81 -9.85
C TYR A 372 2.27 -2.88 -8.31
N GLY A 373 2.76 -1.83 -7.66
CA GLY A 373 2.83 -1.72 -6.20
C GLY A 373 4.05 -2.39 -5.55
N TYR A 374 5.02 -2.86 -6.34
CA TYR A 374 6.23 -3.50 -5.82
C TYR A 374 7.38 -2.52 -5.67
N SER A 375 8.12 -2.62 -4.56
CA SER A 375 9.31 -1.79 -4.28
C SER A 375 10.63 -2.43 -4.70
N TYR A 376 10.61 -3.67 -5.19
CA TYR A 376 11.80 -4.43 -5.60
C TYR A 376 11.49 -5.38 -6.77
N PHE A 377 12.55 -5.81 -7.46
CA PHE A 377 12.46 -6.84 -8.50
C PHE A 377 12.04 -8.19 -7.92
N ASP A 378 11.37 -9.03 -8.70
CA ASP A 378 11.07 -10.41 -8.32
C ASP A 378 12.26 -11.35 -8.63
N ASN A 379 12.23 -12.58 -8.13
CA ASN A 379 13.32 -13.54 -8.34
C ASN A 379 13.63 -13.79 -9.82
N THR A 380 12.62 -13.73 -10.69
CA THR A 380 12.81 -13.88 -12.13
C THR A 380 13.64 -12.76 -12.73
N LEU A 381 13.28 -11.50 -12.46
CA LEU A 381 14.00 -10.33 -12.96
C LEU A 381 15.38 -10.20 -12.31
N LYS A 382 15.50 -10.42 -11.00
CA LYS A 382 16.80 -10.34 -10.29
C LYS A 382 17.84 -11.25 -10.93
N SER A 383 17.45 -12.46 -11.33
CA SER A 383 18.37 -13.45 -11.92
C SER A 383 18.96 -13.06 -13.28
N CYS A 384 18.28 -12.18 -14.03
CA CYS A 384 18.72 -11.77 -15.37
C CYS A 384 19.28 -10.34 -15.43
N ILE A 385 19.13 -9.54 -14.37
CA ILE A 385 19.64 -8.16 -14.31
C ILE A 385 21.14 -8.18 -13.98
N ARG A 386 21.95 -7.65 -14.90
CA ARG A 386 23.41 -7.53 -14.76
C ARG A 386 23.80 -6.06 -14.73
N ALA A 387 23.96 -5.52 -13.52
CA ALA A 387 24.22 -4.09 -13.27
C ALA A 387 25.58 -3.84 -12.58
N ASN A 388 26.44 -4.86 -12.44
CA ASN A 388 27.74 -4.78 -11.77
C ASN A 388 28.81 -4.09 -12.63
N ASN A 389 28.61 -2.80 -12.94
CA ASN A 389 29.56 -1.97 -13.67
C ASN A 389 29.41 -0.50 -13.27
N GLN A 390 30.52 0.17 -12.95
CA GLN A 390 30.51 1.56 -12.47
C GLN A 390 29.93 2.55 -13.49
N GLY A 391 30.37 2.47 -14.75
CA GLY A 391 29.93 3.38 -15.82
C GLY A 391 28.44 3.21 -16.17
N LEU A 392 27.95 1.97 -16.16
CA LEU A 392 26.51 1.70 -16.29
C LEU A 392 25.72 2.28 -15.12
N PHE A 393 26.18 2.08 -13.88
CA PHE A 393 25.46 2.56 -12.70
C PHE A 393 25.34 4.09 -12.69
N ILE A 394 26.38 4.82 -13.12
CA ILE A 394 26.29 6.27 -13.33
C ILE A 394 25.17 6.63 -14.32
N LYS A 395 25.08 5.92 -15.46
CA LYS A 395 23.99 6.15 -16.43
C LYS A 395 22.61 5.85 -15.85
N ILE A 396 22.50 4.85 -14.96
CA ILE A 396 21.25 4.55 -14.23
C ILE A 396 20.87 5.72 -13.32
N LEU A 397 21.82 6.30 -12.59
CA LEU A 397 21.57 7.48 -11.76
C LEU A 397 21.15 8.69 -12.59
N GLU A 398 21.83 8.94 -13.71
CA GLU A 398 21.48 10.03 -14.63
C GLU A 398 20.08 9.88 -15.22
N LYS A 399 19.72 8.67 -15.66
CA LYS A 399 18.37 8.39 -16.15
C LYS A 399 17.34 8.49 -15.03
N GLY A 400 17.64 7.95 -13.85
CA GLY A 400 16.80 8.03 -12.67
C GLY A 400 16.51 9.47 -12.24
N MET A 401 17.52 10.33 -12.30
CA MET A 401 17.39 11.77 -12.03
C MET A 401 16.52 12.46 -13.09
N SER A 402 16.72 12.13 -14.37
CA SER A 402 15.88 12.69 -15.46
C SER A 402 14.40 12.30 -15.37
N LEU A 403 14.10 11.17 -14.73
CA LEU A 403 12.74 10.67 -14.52
C LEU A 403 12.18 11.01 -13.13
N ASP A 404 12.95 11.67 -12.25
CA ASP A 404 12.59 11.97 -10.86
C ASP A 404 12.09 10.74 -10.06
N ILE A 405 12.85 9.64 -10.12
CA ILE A 405 12.48 8.33 -9.52
C ILE A 405 13.42 7.87 -8.39
N ALA A 406 14.02 8.81 -7.65
CA ALA A 406 14.96 8.49 -6.57
C ALA A 406 14.34 7.58 -5.50
N ASP A 407 13.10 7.86 -5.11
CA ASP A 407 12.33 7.09 -4.12
C ASP A 407 12.04 5.65 -4.59
N MET A 408 11.86 5.45 -5.90
CA MET A 408 11.65 4.13 -6.49
C MET A 408 12.95 3.34 -6.63
N LEU A 409 14.06 4.02 -6.91
CA LEU A 409 15.39 3.41 -7.05
C LEU A 409 15.97 2.98 -5.69
N SER A 410 15.74 3.77 -4.65
CA SER A 410 16.28 3.53 -3.30
C SER A 410 16.05 2.10 -2.78
N PRO A 411 14.81 1.56 -2.70
CA PRO A 411 14.57 0.21 -2.19
C PRO A 411 15.11 -0.88 -3.11
N VAL A 412 15.18 -0.62 -4.43
CA VAL A 412 15.73 -1.56 -5.41
C VAL A 412 17.24 -1.72 -5.21
N ILE A 413 17.96 -0.62 -4.98
CA ILE A 413 19.40 -0.61 -4.75
C ILE A 413 19.76 -1.11 -3.35
N ALA A 414 18.93 -0.82 -2.35
CA ALA A 414 19.13 -1.29 -0.97
C ALA A 414 19.01 -2.82 -0.85
N ASN A 415 18.16 -3.45 -1.66
CA ASN A 415 17.95 -4.89 -1.64
C ASN A 415 19.03 -5.61 -2.48
N GLY A 416 20.11 -6.02 -1.81
CA GLY A 416 21.38 -6.50 -2.39
C GLY A 416 21.35 -7.84 -3.16
N GLU A 417 20.18 -8.32 -3.58
CA GLU A 417 20.10 -9.54 -4.40
C GLU A 417 20.48 -9.30 -5.87
N VAL A 418 20.43 -8.05 -6.36
CA VAL A 418 21.08 -7.66 -7.62
C VAL A 418 22.52 -7.25 -7.33
N GLN A 419 23.47 -7.77 -8.12
CA GLN A 419 24.88 -7.40 -7.97
C GLN A 419 25.17 -6.02 -8.57
N TYR A 420 25.70 -5.13 -7.73
CA TYR A 420 26.11 -3.76 -8.06
C TYR A 420 27.63 -3.59 -7.92
N PRO A 421 28.24 -2.52 -8.48
CA PRO A 421 29.68 -2.25 -8.38
C PRO A 421 30.12 -1.74 -6.99
N PHE A 422 29.35 -2.04 -5.95
CA PHE A 422 29.59 -1.69 -4.55
C PHE A 422 28.90 -2.72 -3.65
N THR A 423 29.37 -2.82 -2.40
CA THR A 423 28.77 -3.68 -1.37
C THR A 423 27.55 -3.03 -0.74
N ARG A 424 27.58 -1.72 -0.52
CA ARG A 424 26.49 -0.91 0.03
C ARG A 424 26.58 0.51 -0.49
N LEU A 425 25.43 1.11 -0.81
CA LEU A 425 25.32 2.51 -1.21
C LEU A 425 24.31 3.26 -0.35
N ILE A 426 23.11 2.70 -0.14
CA ILE A 426 22.08 3.37 0.66
C ILE A 426 22.52 3.49 2.12
N GLY A 427 22.38 4.70 2.67
CA GLY A 427 22.86 5.09 4.00
C GLY A 427 24.35 5.39 4.11
N THR A 428 25.08 5.50 2.98
CA THR A 428 26.48 5.96 2.97
C THR A 428 26.59 7.48 2.89
N TYR A 429 27.76 8.01 3.18
CA TYR A 429 28.02 9.44 3.34
C TYR A 429 28.90 10.03 2.23
N PHE A 430 28.58 11.24 1.79
CA PHE A 430 29.41 12.03 0.88
C PHE A 430 29.74 13.41 1.47
N ASP A 431 30.75 14.10 0.91
CA ASP A 431 31.24 15.42 1.35
C ASP A 431 31.58 15.55 2.86
N SER A 432 31.86 14.42 3.53
CA SER A 432 32.03 14.36 4.99
C SER A 432 33.12 13.37 5.41
N ASN A 433 34.16 13.23 4.57
CA ASN A 433 35.23 12.24 4.74
C ASN A 433 35.96 12.37 6.09
N GLU A 434 36.08 13.59 6.63
CA GLU A 434 36.73 13.83 7.93
C GLU A 434 35.94 13.30 9.15
N PHE A 435 34.65 13.00 8.96
CA PHE A 435 33.73 12.58 10.02
C PHE A 435 33.15 11.19 9.76
N THR A 436 33.71 10.42 8.83
CA THR A 436 33.19 9.13 8.39
C THR A 436 34.31 8.11 8.24
N LEU A 437 34.03 6.85 8.57
CA LEU A 437 34.96 5.76 8.33
C LEU A 437 35.02 5.43 6.83
N PRO A 438 36.14 4.91 6.30
CA PRO A 438 36.23 4.52 4.89
C PRO A 438 35.12 3.56 4.42
N THR A 439 34.61 2.72 5.32
CA THR A 439 33.49 1.79 5.05
C THR A 439 32.11 2.45 5.05
N GLU A 440 31.99 3.66 5.59
CA GLU A 440 30.75 4.45 5.63
C GLU A 440 30.64 5.42 4.44
N GLN A 441 31.76 5.68 3.75
CA GLN A 441 31.83 6.62 2.64
C GLN A 441 31.22 6.05 1.36
N VAL A 442 30.68 6.93 0.53
CA VAL A 442 30.25 6.58 -0.83
C VAL A 442 31.43 6.06 -1.65
N PRO A 443 31.20 5.12 -2.59
CA PRO A 443 32.22 4.71 -3.54
C PRO A 443 32.81 5.92 -4.30
N PRO A 444 34.14 5.97 -4.56
CA PRO A 444 34.78 7.15 -5.17
C PRO A 444 34.19 7.62 -6.50
N PHE A 445 33.71 6.69 -7.33
CA PHE A 445 33.10 7.01 -8.63
C PHE A 445 31.73 7.70 -8.48
N ILE A 446 30.98 7.42 -7.40
CA ILE A 446 29.73 8.13 -7.06
C ILE A 446 30.05 9.53 -6.54
N GLY A 447 31.03 9.65 -5.64
CA GLY A 447 31.50 10.94 -5.13
C GLY A 447 31.98 11.86 -6.25
N SER A 448 32.71 11.32 -7.22
CA SER A 448 33.18 12.07 -8.40
C SER A 448 32.02 12.49 -9.33
N TRP A 449 30.98 11.67 -9.44
CA TRP A 449 29.79 12.00 -10.23
C TRP A 449 28.92 13.07 -9.58
N ALA A 450 28.84 13.12 -8.24
CA ALA A 450 28.06 14.06 -7.44
C ALA A 450 28.66 15.48 -7.43
N ASN A 451 28.98 16.01 -8.61
CA ASN A 451 29.71 17.25 -8.82
C ASN A 451 28.83 18.51 -8.92
N THR A 452 27.50 18.37 -8.86
CA THR A 452 26.56 19.50 -8.88
C THR A 452 25.55 19.41 -7.73
N PRO A 453 24.96 20.53 -7.27
CA PRO A 453 23.95 20.52 -6.21
C PRO A 453 22.74 19.64 -6.53
N GLU A 454 22.30 19.59 -7.78
CA GLU A 454 21.13 18.81 -8.22
C GLU A 454 21.40 17.30 -8.05
N LYS A 455 22.60 16.85 -8.44
CA LYS A 455 23.00 15.45 -8.26
C LYS A 455 23.13 15.07 -6.79
N LYS A 456 23.66 15.97 -5.96
CA LYS A 456 23.75 15.77 -4.51
C LYS A 456 22.35 15.66 -3.90
N GLN A 457 21.43 16.53 -4.31
CA GLN A 457 20.03 16.47 -3.87
C GLN A 457 19.36 15.15 -4.29
N PHE A 458 19.62 14.68 -5.51
CA PHE A 458 19.13 13.38 -5.97
C PHE A 458 19.70 12.22 -5.12
N LEU A 459 20.98 12.24 -4.76
CA LEU A 459 21.57 11.25 -3.86
C LEU A 459 20.95 11.29 -2.45
N ILE A 460 20.63 12.48 -1.93
CA ILE A 460 19.92 12.62 -0.65
C ILE A 460 18.52 11.98 -0.75
N GLN A 461 17.78 12.26 -1.82
CA GLN A 461 16.47 11.62 -2.08
C GLN A 461 16.57 10.10 -2.23
N LEU A 462 17.68 9.60 -2.80
CA LEU A 462 17.98 8.18 -2.91
C LEU A 462 18.23 7.52 -1.54
N GLY A 463 18.57 8.31 -0.51
CA GLY A 463 18.83 7.84 0.85
C GLY A 463 20.30 7.83 1.25
N LEU A 464 21.13 8.68 0.63
CA LEU A 464 22.50 8.96 1.09
C LEU A 464 22.51 10.18 2.00
N HIS A 465 23.62 10.37 2.72
CA HIS A 465 23.77 11.43 3.71
C HIS A 465 24.90 12.38 3.34
N ASP A 466 24.65 13.68 3.47
CA ASP A 466 25.63 14.73 3.26
C ASP A 466 26.24 15.17 4.60
N ASN A 467 27.02 16.26 4.55
CA ASN A 467 27.65 16.87 5.70
C ASN A 467 26.69 17.61 6.65
N GLU A 468 25.42 17.79 6.26
CA GLU A 468 24.35 18.39 7.07
C GLU A 468 23.53 17.34 7.83
N SER A 469 23.70 16.06 7.50
CA SER A 469 23.00 14.98 8.18
C SER A 469 23.22 14.99 9.71
N LYS A 470 22.17 14.62 10.46
CA LYS A 470 22.17 14.65 11.94
C LYS A 470 23.34 13.89 12.56
N GLU A 471 23.74 12.78 11.95
CA GLU A 471 24.87 11.98 12.43
C GLU A 471 26.20 12.71 12.25
N ILE A 472 26.42 13.37 11.11
CA ILE A 472 27.64 14.16 10.89
C ILE A 472 27.69 15.37 11.81
N GLN A 473 26.55 16.03 12.06
CA GLN A 473 26.47 17.14 13.02
C GLN A 473 26.82 16.70 14.44
N ARG A 474 26.36 15.52 14.87
CA ARG A 474 26.78 14.91 16.15
C ARG A 474 28.28 14.65 16.19
N ARG A 475 28.86 14.08 15.13
CA ARG A 475 30.30 13.79 15.06
C ARG A 475 31.15 15.07 15.08
N LYS A 476 30.69 16.15 14.44
CA LYS A 476 31.29 17.49 14.54
C LYS A 476 31.26 18.01 15.98
N SER A 477 30.08 18.00 16.60
CA SER A 477 29.87 18.41 18.01
C SER A 477 30.78 17.65 18.98
N PHE A 478 30.89 16.33 18.80
CA PHE A 478 31.77 15.48 19.60
C PHE A 478 33.25 15.81 19.41
N LYS A 479 33.70 15.99 18.16
CA LYS A 479 35.10 16.34 17.85
C LYS A 479 35.50 17.71 18.40
N GLU A 480 34.55 18.64 18.51
CA GLU A 480 34.72 19.97 19.09
C GLU A 480 34.51 20.01 20.61
N ASP A 481 34.28 18.85 21.26
CA ASP A 481 34.05 18.70 22.70
C ASP A 481 32.87 19.53 23.24
N LYS A 482 31.80 19.62 22.46
CA LYS A 482 30.58 20.39 22.79
C LYS A 482 29.47 19.50 23.34
N LEU A 483 28.84 19.97 24.43
CA LEU A 483 27.66 19.34 25.02
C LEU A 483 26.38 20.03 24.51
N GLU A 484 25.79 19.49 23.45
CA GLU A 484 24.61 20.05 22.76
C GLU A 484 23.39 19.12 22.87
N ASN A 485 22.18 19.63 22.64
CA ASN A 485 20.92 18.86 22.75
C ASN A 485 20.73 17.75 21.67
N VAL A 486 21.75 17.47 20.86
CA VAL A 486 21.72 16.49 19.75
C VAL A 486 21.93 15.04 20.20
N TRP A 487 22.24 14.82 21.48
CA TRP A 487 22.68 13.53 22.05
C TRP A 487 21.58 12.64 22.65
N ASN A 488 20.30 13.05 22.55
CA ASN A 488 19.15 12.25 22.98
C ASN A 488 18.85 11.08 22.02
N LEU A 489 19.76 10.12 21.95
CA LEU A 489 19.70 8.95 21.07
C LEU A 489 19.21 7.71 21.82
N ASN A 490 18.18 7.07 21.25
CA ASN A 490 17.66 5.78 21.74
C ASN A 490 17.91 4.63 20.75
N ASP A 491 18.31 4.91 19.51
CA ASP A 491 18.56 3.89 18.49
C ASP A 491 19.93 3.23 18.71
N THR A 492 19.91 1.97 19.15
CA THR A 492 21.13 1.21 19.45
C THR A 492 22.06 1.03 18.25
N ASN A 493 21.56 1.01 17.00
CA ASN A 493 22.42 0.84 15.83
C ASN A 493 23.18 2.13 15.52
N ILE A 494 22.53 3.29 15.66
CA ILE A 494 23.19 4.60 15.52
C ILE A 494 24.27 4.73 16.59
N ILE A 495 23.96 4.39 17.84
CA ILE A 495 24.94 4.48 18.95
C ILE A 495 26.14 3.55 18.70
N ARG A 496 25.91 2.31 18.27
CA ARG A 496 27.01 1.38 17.94
C ARG A 496 27.87 1.90 16.78
N SER A 497 27.25 2.45 15.73
CA SER A 497 27.97 3.07 14.61
C SER A 497 28.84 4.23 15.09
N PHE A 498 28.28 5.08 15.97
CA PHE A 498 28.99 6.20 16.56
C PHE A 498 30.17 5.72 17.42
N PHE A 499 30.00 4.71 18.29
CA PHE A 499 31.11 4.14 19.09
C PHE A 499 32.22 3.54 18.21
N ASN A 500 31.86 2.83 17.13
CA ASN A 500 32.85 2.36 16.16
C ASN A 500 33.61 3.52 15.51
N TRP A 501 32.93 4.61 15.17
CA TRP A 501 33.58 5.80 14.64
C TRP A 501 34.54 6.42 15.65
N VAL A 502 34.13 6.61 16.92
CA VAL A 502 35.00 7.14 17.98
C VAL A 502 36.24 6.26 18.17
N ALA A 503 36.04 4.94 18.24
CA ALA A 503 37.13 3.99 18.46
C ALA A 503 38.21 4.00 17.36
N ASN A 504 37.87 4.43 16.15
CA ASN A 504 38.78 4.49 15.00
C ASN A 504 39.27 5.90 14.67
N SER A 505 38.67 6.95 15.25
CA SER A 505 38.92 8.34 14.87
C SER A 505 39.66 9.16 15.92
N PHE A 506 39.79 8.65 17.15
CA PHE A 506 40.43 9.34 18.26
C PHE A 506 41.57 8.52 18.86
N GLN A 507 42.48 9.22 19.54
CA GLN A 507 43.41 8.58 20.47
C GLN A 507 42.63 8.22 21.74
N LEU A 508 42.74 6.96 22.16
CA LEU A 508 41.98 6.41 23.28
C LEU A 508 42.90 6.15 24.49
N PRO A 509 42.37 6.19 25.73
CA PRO A 509 40.98 6.47 26.09
C PRO A 509 40.61 7.95 25.92
N ILE A 510 39.33 8.24 25.69
CA ILE A 510 38.80 9.60 25.79
C ILE A 510 38.74 10.01 27.25
N GLU A 511 39.28 11.19 27.56
CA GLU A 511 39.32 11.74 28.93
C GLU A 511 38.63 13.12 29.05
N SER A 512 38.23 13.74 27.94
CA SER A 512 37.58 15.06 27.99
C SER A 512 36.21 14.98 28.65
N GLU A 513 35.91 15.91 29.57
CA GLU A 513 34.72 15.87 30.42
C GLU A 513 33.40 15.79 29.62
N ASN A 514 33.23 16.64 28.61
CA ASN A 514 32.00 16.68 27.81
C ASN A 514 31.86 15.41 26.96
N GLN A 515 32.92 14.99 26.27
CA GLN A 515 32.93 13.74 25.50
C GLN A 515 32.67 12.50 26.38
N VAL A 516 33.30 12.41 27.55
CA VAL A 516 33.09 11.31 28.51
C VAL A 516 31.64 11.28 29.00
N SER A 517 31.04 12.44 29.27
CA SER A 517 29.63 12.55 29.66
C SER A 517 28.70 12.04 28.55
N ILE A 518 28.94 12.44 27.29
CA ILE A 518 28.20 11.95 26.11
C ILE A 518 28.34 10.43 26.00
N LEU A 519 29.56 9.91 26.01
CA LEU A 519 29.83 8.47 25.89
C LEU A 519 29.19 7.69 27.03
N THR A 520 29.30 8.15 28.28
CA THR A 520 28.71 7.51 29.46
C THR A 520 27.19 7.39 29.33
N ASN A 521 26.51 8.45 28.89
CA ASN A 521 25.06 8.44 28.71
C ASN A 521 24.64 7.44 27.61
N LEU A 522 25.32 7.46 26.47
CA LEU A 522 25.06 6.51 25.38
C LEU A 522 25.38 5.05 25.78
N TYR A 523 26.40 4.86 26.61
CA TYR A 523 26.84 3.56 27.11
C TYR A 523 25.79 2.95 28.06
N LYS A 524 25.18 3.78 28.92
CA LYS A 524 24.00 3.42 29.73
C LYS A 524 22.79 3.05 28.85
N THR A 525 22.53 3.79 27.78
CA THR A 525 21.44 3.46 26.83
C THR A 525 21.63 2.09 26.19
N LEU A 526 22.86 1.71 25.87
CA LEU A 526 23.17 0.36 25.36
C LEU A 526 23.17 -0.74 26.44
N ARG A 527 22.94 -0.39 27.72
CA ARG A 527 23.01 -1.28 28.88
C ARG A 527 24.36 -1.99 29.00
N LEU A 528 25.42 -1.33 28.59
CA LEU A 528 26.78 -1.83 28.76
C LEU A 528 27.26 -1.48 30.18
N THR A 529 27.99 -2.40 30.81
CA THR A 529 28.60 -2.17 32.13
C THR A 529 30.06 -1.78 31.96
N GLY A 530 30.48 -0.79 32.74
CA GLY A 530 31.90 -0.45 32.85
C GLY A 530 32.65 -1.52 33.66
N SER A 531 33.97 -1.47 33.62
CA SER A 531 34.82 -2.32 34.46
C SER A 531 35.83 -1.48 35.21
N TYR A 532 36.02 -1.78 36.49
CA TYR A 532 37.15 -1.27 37.26
C TYR A 532 38.42 -2.04 36.89
N ASN A 533 39.53 -1.32 36.70
CA ASN A 533 40.86 -1.91 36.52
C ASN A 533 41.79 -1.35 37.58
N GLU A 534 42.45 -2.23 38.34
CA GLU A 534 43.25 -1.86 39.50
C GLU A 534 44.41 -0.90 39.17
N GLU A 535 44.97 -0.96 37.96
CA GLU A 535 46.04 -0.05 37.53
C GLU A 535 45.62 1.42 37.55
N ASP A 536 44.31 1.71 37.39
CA ASP A 536 43.79 3.08 37.40
C ASP A 536 43.69 3.68 38.81
N PHE A 537 43.91 2.87 39.85
CA PHE A 537 43.79 3.26 41.25
C PHE A 537 45.17 3.60 41.86
N SER A 538 46.18 3.89 41.03
CA SER A 538 47.56 4.15 41.47
C SER A 538 47.71 5.38 42.38
N GLU A 539 46.75 6.31 42.33
CA GLU A 539 46.73 7.52 43.16
C GLU A 539 46.04 7.32 44.52
N ALA A 540 45.44 6.14 44.76
CA ALA A 540 44.75 5.86 46.00
C ALA A 540 45.72 5.77 47.18
N ALA A 541 45.40 6.44 48.28
CA ALA A 541 46.15 6.36 49.51
C ALA A 541 45.62 5.22 50.37
N GLU A 542 46.50 4.44 50.99
CA GLU A 542 46.07 3.47 51.99
C GLU A 542 45.43 4.18 53.19
N TRP A 543 44.30 3.66 53.68
CA TRP A 543 43.59 4.26 54.79
C TRP A 543 44.46 4.29 56.06
N SER A 544 44.61 5.44 56.69
CA SER A 544 45.53 5.63 57.82
C SER A 544 44.86 5.54 59.20
N ASN A 545 43.66 4.99 59.30
CA ASN A 545 42.95 4.86 60.59
C ASN A 545 43.65 3.83 61.48
N GLN A 546 43.87 4.18 62.76
CA GLN A 546 44.63 3.33 63.68
C GLN A 546 43.97 1.96 63.95
N LEU A 547 42.64 1.93 64.12
CA LEU A 547 41.89 0.68 64.36
C LEU A 547 41.93 -0.23 63.12
N TYR A 548 41.89 0.37 61.92
CA TYR A 548 42.14 -0.34 60.67
C TYR A 548 43.56 -0.91 60.60
N LEU A 549 44.59 -0.11 60.92
CA LEU A 549 45.99 -0.56 60.87
C LEU A 549 46.24 -1.72 61.83
N ASP A 550 45.61 -1.70 63.01
CA ASP A 550 45.68 -2.78 63.99
C ASP A 550 44.93 -4.05 63.51
N TRP A 551 43.74 -3.91 62.91
CA TRP A 551 43.02 -5.01 62.27
C TRP A 551 43.82 -5.61 61.09
N LYS A 552 44.46 -4.77 60.28
CA LYS A 552 45.26 -5.18 59.11
C LYS A 552 46.40 -6.13 59.49
N GLN A 553 46.99 -6.00 60.69
CA GLN A 553 48.07 -6.90 61.14
C GLN A 553 47.67 -8.39 61.12
N ASN A 554 46.38 -8.67 61.33
CA ASN A 554 45.81 -10.02 61.34
C ASN A 554 44.96 -10.33 60.09
N SER A 555 44.78 -9.36 59.19
CA SER A 555 44.03 -9.48 57.95
C SER A 555 44.97 -9.57 56.73
N ARG A 556 44.45 -10.09 55.61
CA ARG A 556 45.15 -10.11 54.31
C ARG A 556 44.57 -9.11 53.32
N ILE A 557 43.76 -8.19 53.80
CA ILE A 557 43.03 -7.20 53.00
C ILE A 557 43.59 -5.83 53.34
N SER A 558 43.79 -4.99 52.31
CA SER A 558 44.15 -3.59 52.49
C SER A 558 43.04 -2.69 51.97
N ILE A 559 42.77 -1.59 52.66
CA ILE A 559 41.72 -0.63 52.35
C ILE A 559 42.38 0.66 51.88
N TYR A 560 42.02 1.09 50.68
CA TYR A 560 42.51 2.30 50.02
C TYR A 560 41.39 3.30 49.82
N ILE A 561 41.71 4.58 49.96
CA ILE A 561 40.80 5.70 49.78
C ILE A 561 41.18 6.48 48.53
N ILE A 562 40.17 6.84 47.74
CA ILE A 562 40.27 7.70 46.57
C ILE A 562 39.46 8.98 46.78
N GLU A 563 40.02 10.13 46.44
CA GLU A 563 39.28 11.39 46.36
C GLU A 563 38.33 11.38 45.15
N GLY A 564 37.05 11.69 45.36
CA GLY A 564 36.04 11.64 44.30
C GLY A 564 35.44 10.25 44.05
N GLU A 565 34.71 10.10 42.94
CA GLU A 565 34.14 8.81 42.51
C GLU A 565 35.23 7.87 41.95
N LEU A 566 34.99 6.55 41.95
CA LEU A 566 36.02 5.58 41.54
C LEU A 566 36.29 5.60 40.03
N PRO A 567 37.56 5.50 39.58
CA PRO A 567 37.89 5.48 38.16
C PRO A 567 37.37 4.19 37.50
N TYR A 568 36.61 4.31 36.42
CA TYR A 568 36.07 3.18 35.66
C TYR A 568 36.39 3.26 34.17
N ARG A 569 36.58 2.10 33.55
CA ARG A 569 36.83 1.98 32.10
C ARG A 569 35.54 1.65 31.35
N GLY A 570 35.18 2.47 30.36
CA GLY A 570 34.16 2.15 29.37
C GLY A 570 34.74 1.30 28.25
N ILE A 571 34.39 0.00 28.18
CA ILE A 571 34.96 -0.95 27.21
C ILE A 571 33.93 -1.33 26.15
N TYR A 572 34.22 -1.06 24.89
CA TYR A 572 33.37 -1.43 23.77
C TYR A 572 34.14 -2.29 22.77
N ASN A 573 33.64 -3.49 22.44
CA ASN A 573 34.31 -4.47 21.57
C ASN A 573 35.78 -4.74 21.97
N ASN A 574 36.04 -4.90 23.28
CA ASN A 574 37.38 -5.06 23.87
C ASN A 574 38.33 -3.85 23.70
N ILE A 575 37.81 -2.68 23.32
CA ILE A 575 38.57 -1.44 23.23
C ILE A 575 38.26 -0.57 24.44
N TYR A 576 39.31 -0.08 25.12
CA TYR A 576 39.19 0.90 26.20
C TYR A 576 38.83 2.27 25.60
N LEU A 577 37.54 2.57 25.55
CA LEU A 577 37.00 3.70 24.78
C LEU A 577 37.13 5.02 25.54
N PHE A 578 36.79 5.05 26.82
CA PHE A 578 36.85 6.27 27.63
C PHE A 578 37.09 5.98 29.11
N LYS A 579 37.72 6.92 29.80
CA LYS A 579 37.94 6.92 31.25
C LYS A 579 36.87 7.79 31.90
N GLY A 580 36.09 7.22 32.80
CA GLY A 580 35.10 7.96 33.58
C GLY A 580 35.28 7.71 35.07
N TYR A 581 34.41 8.32 35.86
CA TYR A 581 34.35 8.11 37.31
C TYR A 581 32.92 7.71 37.68
N THR A 582 32.77 6.67 38.49
CA THR A 582 31.48 6.20 38.98
C THR A 582 31.66 5.24 40.15
N GLY A 583 30.65 5.15 41.01
CA GLY A 583 30.62 4.21 42.13
C GLY A 583 31.44 4.64 43.33
N GLU A 584 31.15 3.99 44.46
CA GLU A 584 31.66 4.38 45.78
C GLU A 584 32.63 3.36 46.38
N TYR A 585 32.52 2.09 46.00
CA TYR A 585 33.41 1.03 46.47
C TYR A 585 33.64 -0.06 45.42
N THR A 586 34.81 -0.71 45.47
CA THR A 586 35.13 -1.91 44.68
C THR A 586 36.17 -2.78 45.39
N TYR A 587 36.34 -4.02 44.94
CA TYR A 587 37.28 -5.00 45.50
C TYR A 587 37.98 -5.75 44.37
N PHE A 588 39.30 -5.89 44.50
CA PHE A 588 40.12 -6.66 43.58
C PHE A 588 40.59 -7.96 44.25
N PRO A 589 40.08 -9.14 43.84
CA PRO A 589 40.40 -10.40 44.49
C PRO A 589 41.87 -10.83 44.41
N ASN A 590 42.57 -10.43 43.35
CA ASN A 590 43.95 -10.84 43.09
C ASN A 590 44.94 -10.19 44.07
N SER A 591 44.78 -8.89 44.32
CA SER A 591 45.59 -8.12 45.26
C SER A 591 45.00 -8.08 46.67
N ARG A 592 43.70 -8.41 46.80
CA ARG A 592 42.91 -8.29 48.04
C ARG A 592 42.79 -6.85 48.52
N HIS A 593 42.68 -5.91 47.59
CA HIS A 593 42.48 -4.50 47.91
C HIS A 593 41.00 -4.11 47.83
N ILE A 594 40.52 -3.40 48.84
CA ILE A 594 39.24 -2.69 48.83
C ILE A 594 39.54 -1.22 48.54
N TYR A 595 38.84 -0.65 47.58
CA TYR A 595 38.89 0.78 47.30
C TYR A 595 37.56 1.40 47.67
N ILE A 596 37.58 2.52 48.40
CA ILE A 596 36.41 3.29 48.79
C ILE A 596 36.59 4.77 48.44
N THR A 597 35.50 5.47 48.16
CA THR A 597 35.49 6.92 47.95
C THR A 597 35.68 7.68 49.26
N ALA A 598 36.41 8.79 49.21
CA ALA A 598 36.52 9.77 50.30
C ALA A 598 35.24 10.61 50.46
N ASN A 599 34.35 10.63 49.46
CA ASN A 599 33.09 11.40 49.50
C ASN A 599 32.05 10.82 50.46
N ARG A 600 32.31 9.62 51.00
CA ARG A 600 31.42 8.92 51.93
C ARG A 600 32.22 8.40 53.12
N GLU A 601 31.60 8.41 54.28
CA GLU A 601 32.22 7.91 55.51
C GLU A 601 32.69 6.46 55.34
N PRO A 602 33.96 6.13 55.66
CA PRO A 602 34.51 4.78 55.50
C PRO A 602 33.71 3.68 56.20
N ALA A 603 33.12 3.98 57.37
CA ALA A 603 32.26 3.03 58.09
C ALA A 603 31.05 2.62 57.25
N SER A 604 30.36 3.61 56.66
CA SER A 604 29.22 3.39 55.77
C SER A 604 29.62 2.64 54.48
N SER A 605 30.72 3.04 53.85
CA SER A 605 31.21 2.39 52.61
C SER A 605 31.61 0.92 52.85
N LEU A 606 32.30 0.62 53.96
CA LEU A 606 32.70 -0.74 54.30
C LEU A 606 31.53 -1.60 54.80
N ALA A 607 30.48 -0.99 55.34
CA ALA A 607 29.24 -1.70 55.66
C ALA A 607 28.55 -2.24 54.40
N ASP A 608 28.54 -1.43 53.34
CA ASP A 608 28.03 -1.86 52.04
C ASP A 608 28.93 -2.92 51.39
N VAL A 609 30.25 -2.84 51.58
CA VAL A 609 31.20 -3.85 51.07
C VAL A 609 30.90 -5.25 51.61
N TYR A 610 30.71 -5.43 52.93
CA TYR A 610 30.37 -6.76 53.47
C TYR A 610 28.93 -7.17 53.15
N SER A 611 28.02 -6.20 52.97
CA SER A 611 26.62 -6.47 52.62
C SER A 611 26.44 -6.85 51.15
N ASN A 612 27.38 -6.46 50.29
CA ASN A 612 27.34 -6.73 48.85
C ASN A 612 27.89 -8.12 48.51
N SER A 613 26.99 -9.11 48.49
CA SER A 613 27.30 -10.49 48.13
C SER A 613 27.87 -10.67 46.71
N THR A 614 27.64 -9.73 45.79
CA THR A 614 28.15 -9.82 44.40
C THR A 614 29.64 -9.50 44.28
N LEU A 615 30.18 -8.73 45.23
CA LEU A 615 31.58 -8.29 45.24
C LEU A 615 32.55 -9.43 45.59
N ARG A 616 32.05 -10.51 46.22
CA ARG A 616 32.83 -11.67 46.72
C ARG A 616 34.06 -11.23 47.54
N CYS A 617 33.91 -10.14 48.28
CA CYS A 617 34.92 -9.64 49.19
C CYS A 617 34.93 -10.52 50.46
N PRO A 618 36.10 -10.94 50.96
CA PRO A 618 36.19 -11.71 52.20
C PRO A 618 36.05 -10.85 53.47
N PHE A 619 35.84 -9.53 53.35
CA PHE A 619 35.59 -8.62 54.46
C PHE A 619 34.18 -8.85 55.04
N THR A 620 34.09 -9.12 56.36
CA THR A 620 32.83 -9.49 57.01
C THR A 620 32.29 -8.43 57.96
N LYS A 621 31.06 -8.63 58.47
CA LYS A 621 30.49 -7.80 59.53
C LYS A 621 31.33 -7.84 60.81
N GLU A 622 31.96 -8.97 61.13
CA GLU A 622 32.86 -9.09 62.28
C GLU A 622 34.14 -8.27 62.10
N ASP A 623 34.68 -8.21 60.88
CA ASP A 623 35.81 -7.34 60.54
C ASP A 623 35.44 -5.87 60.68
N TRP A 624 34.25 -5.48 60.19
CA TRP A 624 33.71 -4.15 60.38
C TRP A 624 33.56 -3.80 61.87
N ASN A 625 33.00 -4.71 62.67
CA ASN A 625 32.87 -4.53 64.12
C ASN A 625 34.25 -4.30 64.77
N LYS A 626 35.29 -5.05 64.39
CA LYS A 626 36.65 -4.87 64.95
C LYS A 626 37.27 -3.53 64.62
N ILE A 627 36.91 -2.92 63.48
CA ILE A 627 37.46 -1.63 63.04
C ILE A 627 36.68 -0.45 63.63
N PHE A 628 35.36 -0.57 63.79
CA PHE A 628 34.49 0.56 64.12
C PHE A 628 33.81 0.50 65.50
N LEU A 629 33.65 -0.68 66.09
CA LEU A 629 33.16 -0.79 67.47
C LEU A 629 34.34 -0.69 68.42
N VAL A 630 34.43 0.49 69.03
CA VAL A 630 35.40 0.82 70.08
C VAL A 630 35.15 -0.07 71.29
N SER A 631 36.19 -0.73 71.81
CA SER A 631 36.09 -1.48 73.07
C SER A 631 35.69 -0.55 74.21
N ALA A 632 34.94 -1.07 75.20
CA ALA A 632 34.49 -0.32 76.37
C ALA A 632 35.62 0.46 77.08
N ASP A 633 36.85 -0.06 76.99
CA ASP A 633 38.05 0.53 77.60
C ASP A 633 38.47 1.88 76.99
N ILE A 634 38.26 2.11 75.68
CA ILE A 634 38.65 3.37 75.01
C ILE A 634 37.58 4.47 75.23
N VAL A 635 36.31 4.08 75.41
CA VAL A 635 35.24 5.03 75.78
C VAL A 635 35.50 5.59 77.18
N GLN A 636 35.91 4.72 78.11
CA GLN A 636 36.30 5.14 79.46
C GLN A 636 37.52 6.08 79.47
N GLU A 637 38.56 5.78 78.66
CA GLU A 637 39.74 6.64 78.53
C GLU A 637 39.42 8.01 77.92
N LYS A 638 38.48 8.08 76.96
CA LYS A 638 38.03 9.33 76.35
C LYS A 638 37.10 10.13 77.26
N ASP A 639 36.21 9.50 78.01
CA ASP A 639 35.34 10.17 78.99
C ASP A 639 36.17 10.78 80.14
N GLU A 640 37.23 10.08 80.59
CA GLU A 640 38.19 10.63 81.55
C GLU A 640 38.96 11.83 80.97
N ARG A 641 39.32 11.77 79.68
CA ARG A 641 40.01 12.87 79.00
C ARG A 641 39.10 14.07 78.72
N ILE A 642 37.81 13.85 78.43
CA ILE A 642 36.80 14.89 78.26
C ILE A 642 36.55 15.59 79.60
N ALA A 643 36.40 14.85 80.69
CA ALA A 643 36.25 15.43 82.03
C ALA A 643 37.49 16.26 82.46
N GLU A 644 38.70 15.83 82.08
CA GLU A 644 39.93 16.59 82.33
C GLU A 644 40.06 17.85 81.45
N LEU A 645 39.67 17.76 80.17
CA LEU A 645 39.67 18.88 79.24
C LEU A 645 38.59 19.91 79.57
N GLU A 646 37.40 19.49 79.99
CA GLU A 646 36.33 20.38 80.50
C GLU A 646 36.83 21.17 81.71
N ARG A 647 37.55 20.53 82.63
CA ARG A 647 38.15 21.20 83.79
C ARG A 647 39.21 22.24 83.39
N LEU A 648 40.03 21.92 82.38
CA LEU A 648 41.03 22.84 81.82
C LEU A 648 40.40 23.97 81.00
N LEU A 649 39.28 23.73 80.32
CA LEU A 649 38.51 24.74 79.57
C LEU A 649 37.80 25.72 80.52
N GLU A 650 37.28 25.24 81.66
CA GLU A 650 36.68 26.06 82.72
C GLU A 650 37.72 26.97 83.39
N GLU A 651 38.96 26.51 83.53
CA GLU A 651 40.10 27.29 84.04
C GLU A 651 40.63 28.27 82.98
N ALA A 652 40.71 27.89 81.71
CA ALA A 652 41.15 28.77 80.61
C ALA A 652 40.11 29.84 80.22
N ARG A 653 38.81 29.58 80.41
CA ARG A 653 37.70 30.53 80.18
C ARG A 653 37.67 31.68 81.20
N ARG A 654 38.34 31.56 82.35
CA ARG A 654 38.46 32.65 83.33
C ARG A 654 39.58 33.64 83.02
N ASP A 655 40.55 33.28 82.17
CA ASP A 655 41.80 34.06 82.00
C ASP A 655 41.99 34.73 80.63
N ASN A 656 41.12 34.54 79.62
CA ASN A 656 41.31 35.20 78.31
C ASN A 656 40.01 35.75 77.72
N SER A 657 39.58 36.90 78.26
CA SER A 657 38.76 37.87 77.53
C SER A 657 39.60 38.58 76.46
N SER A 658 39.89 37.90 75.34
CA SER A 658 40.31 38.56 74.09
C SER A 658 40.34 37.61 72.88
N ASN A 659 39.52 37.98 71.88
CA ASN A 659 39.63 37.70 70.44
C ASN A 659 39.13 36.35 69.86
N ASN A 660 37.93 36.45 69.24
CA ASN A 660 37.44 35.93 67.95
C ASN A 660 38.07 34.65 67.35
N TYR A 661 37.25 33.62 67.10
CA TYR A 661 36.55 33.37 65.81
C TYR A 661 35.81 32.03 65.91
N ASP A 662 34.47 32.05 65.93
CA ASP A 662 33.62 30.84 65.93
C ASP A 662 33.03 30.52 64.54
N ASP A 663 33.18 29.24 64.22
CA ASP A 663 32.40 28.26 63.44
C ASP A 663 30.97 28.62 62.95
N PRO A 664 30.47 28.07 61.81
CA PRO A 664 29.13 28.31 61.28
C PRO A 664 28.12 27.19 61.62
N GLU A 665 28.13 26.61 62.82
CA GLU A 665 26.94 25.92 63.35
C GLU A 665 26.12 26.91 64.19
N VAL A 666 24.96 27.29 63.65
CA VAL A 666 23.99 28.13 64.38
C VAL A 666 23.34 27.28 65.46
N GLU A 667 23.95 27.21 66.64
CA GLU A 667 23.24 26.79 67.85
C GLU A 667 22.29 27.91 68.31
N GLY A 668 21.02 27.55 68.55
CA GLY A 668 20.00 28.46 69.09
C GLY A 668 19.01 29.05 68.07
N HIS A 669 18.60 28.30 67.04
CA HIS A 669 17.48 28.70 66.19
C HIS A 669 16.11 28.43 66.85
N GLY A 670 15.09 29.17 66.45
CA GLY A 670 13.76 29.06 67.04
C GLY A 670 13.06 27.71 66.82
N LYS A 671 12.08 27.39 67.67
CA LYS A 671 11.33 26.12 67.66
C LYS A 671 10.13 26.14 66.70
N TYR A 672 9.96 25.04 65.98
CA TYR A 672 8.81 24.79 65.11
C TYR A 672 7.50 24.72 65.91
N THR A 673 6.46 25.39 65.42
CA THR A 673 5.11 25.36 66.02
C THR A 673 4.08 24.96 64.96
N GLU A 674 3.40 23.82 65.16
CA GLU A 674 2.39 23.28 64.22
C GLU A 674 1.17 24.21 64.02
N LYS A 675 0.43 24.05 62.93
CA LYS A 675 -0.79 24.84 62.64
C LYS A 675 -2.04 24.18 63.24
N ASP A 676 -2.91 24.96 63.88
CA ASP A 676 -4.16 24.46 64.47
C ASP A 676 -5.28 24.31 63.42
N ASN A 677 -6.12 23.27 63.59
CA ASN A 677 -7.11 22.85 62.60
C ASN A 677 -8.53 23.36 62.93
N THR A 678 -8.73 24.69 62.92
CA THR A 678 -10.05 25.33 63.15
C THR A 678 -10.76 25.60 61.82
N ASP A 679 -12.06 25.32 61.70
CA ASP A 679 -12.83 25.51 60.47
C ASP A 679 -13.09 26.99 60.12
N GLN A 680 -13.44 27.26 58.86
CA GLN A 680 -13.54 28.61 58.29
C GLN A 680 -14.67 29.45 58.89
N GLU A 681 -15.78 28.83 59.32
CA GLU A 681 -16.94 29.56 59.80
C GLU A 681 -16.76 29.99 61.26
N THR A 682 -16.11 29.13 62.07
CA THR A 682 -15.65 29.45 63.41
C THR A 682 -14.63 30.61 63.41
N ARG A 683 -13.75 30.69 62.41
CA ARG A 683 -12.75 31.78 62.28
C ARG A 683 -13.39 33.14 62.02
N LYS A 684 -14.43 33.21 61.17
CA LYS A 684 -15.16 34.47 60.88
C LYS A 684 -15.84 35.00 62.13
N GLN A 685 -16.48 34.12 62.91
CA GLN A 685 -17.16 34.51 64.15
C GLN A 685 -16.17 35.00 65.22
N ILE A 686 -15.02 34.32 65.38
CA ILE A 686 -13.96 34.74 66.30
C ILE A 686 -13.37 36.11 65.91
N ASN A 687 -13.18 36.35 64.61
CA ASN A 687 -12.66 37.64 64.12
C ASN A 687 -13.67 38.78 64.36
N LEU A 688 -14.96 38.54 64.13
CA LEU A 688 -16.01 39.52 64.42
C LEU A 688 -16.06 39.88 65.91
N GLU A 689 -16.04 38.88 66.80
CA GLU A 689 -15.99 39.10 68.25
C GLU A 689 -14.75 39.90 68.69
N ALA A 690 -13.58 39.63 68.08
CA ALA A 690 -12.34 40.34 68.38
C ALA A 690 -12.39 41.82 67.97
N ARG A 691 -13.08 42.16 66.87
CA ARG A 691 -13.24 43.55 66.41
C ARG A 691 -14.13 44.37 67.33
N PHE A 692 -15.23 43.79 67.79
CA PHE A 692 -16.08 44.44 68.81
C PHE A 692 -15.33 44.65 70.12
N ALA A 693 -14.62 43.63 70.62
CA ALA A 693 -13.83 43.75 71.83
C ALA A 693 -12.68 44.78 71.69
N ALA A 694 -12.04 44.86 70.52
CA ALA A 694 -10.99 45.84 70.23
C ALA A 694 -11.53 47.27 70.20
N LYS A 695 -12.74 47.49 69.65
CA LYS A 695 -13.40 48.79 69.70
C LYS A 695 -13.72 49.22 71.13
N ASP A 696 -14.34 48.34 71.90
CA ASP A 696 -14.65 48.62 73.31
C ASP A 696 -13.39 48.96 74.12
N TYR A 697 -12.28 48.28 73.85
CA TYR A 697 -10.99 48.53 74.49
C TYR A 697 -10.40 49.90 74.12
N LEU A 698 -10.39 50.26 72.84
CA LEU A 698 -9.84 51.55 72.39
C LEU A 698 -10.73 52.73 72.81
N ASP A 699 -12.06 52.57 72.81
CA ASP A 699 -13.00 53.59 73.29
C ASP A 699 -12.84 53.88 74.80
N CYS A 700 -12.20 52.99 75.57
CA CYS A 700 -11.84 53.21 76.97
C CYS A 700 -10.53 54.01 77.17
N LEU A 701 -9.82 54.38 76.10
CA LEU A 701 -8.52 55.06 76.16
C LEU A 701 -8.60 56.47 75.56
N ASP A 702 -8.27 57.50 76.36
CA ASP A 702 -8.41 58.91 75.97
C ASP A 702 -7.51 59.34 74.78
N ASP A 703 -6.47 58.57 74.48
CA ASP A 703 -5.51 58.88 73.40
C ASP A 703 -6.01 58.47 71.99
N TYR A 704 -7.14 57.76 71.89
CA TYR A 704 -7.66 57.20 70.64
C TYR A 704 -9.05 57.75 70.29
N ASP A 705 -9.27 58.05 69.01
CA ASP A 705 -10.59 58.36 68.45
C ASP A 705 -10.99 57.27 67.44
N CYS A 706 -12.00 56.50 67.82
CA CYS A 706 -12.56 55.40 67.03
C CYS A 706 -13.99 55.69 66.57
N SER A 707 -14.48 56.94 66.67
CA SER A 707 -15.88 57.30 66.40
C SER A 707 -16.34 56.99 64.97
N GLU A 708 -15.42 57.05 64.00
CA GLU A 708 -15.67 56.73 62.59
C GLU A 708 -15.53 55.23 62.26
N TRP A 709 -15.10 54.39 63.22
CA TRP A 709 -14.86 52.97 63.00
C TRP A 709 -16.07 52.10 63.37
N ASP A 710 -16.60 51.36 62.37
CA ASP A 710 -17.63 50.32 62.52
C ASP A 710 -17.01 48.90 62.54
N PRO A 711 -17.13 48.14 63.64
CA PRO A 711 -16.63 46.77 63.75
C PRO A 711 -17.41 45.71 62.95
N GLU A 712 -18.62 45.99 62.45
CA GLU A 712 -19.42 44.98 61.75
C GLU A 712 -18.95 44.86 60.29
N ASP A 713 -18.77 46.01 59.63
CA ASP A 713 -18.45 46.13 58.20
C ASP A 713 -16.95 46.29 57.87
N SER A 714 -16.09 46.42 58.88
CA SER A 714 -14.64 46.56 58.68
C SER A 714 -13.95 45.25 58.26
N SER A 715 -12.66 45.32 57.90
CA SER A 715 -11.83 44.13 57.75
C SER A 715 -11.00 43.88 59.01
N GLN A 716 -10.21 42.81 59.06
CA GLN A 716 -9.25 42.56 60.14
C GLN A 716 -8.14 43.63 60.25
N ILE A 717 -7.99 44.47 59.22
CA ILE A 717 -7.08 45.61 59.19
C ILE A 717 -7.92 46.88 58.97
N VAL A 718 -7.71 47.87 59.84
CA VAL A 718 -8.44 49.15 59.84
C VAL A 718 -7.43 50.25 59.58
N GLU A 719 -7.46 50.81 58.37
CA GLU A 719 -6.50 51.82 57.91
C GLU A 719 -7.14 53.20 57.90
N GLY A 720 -6.49 54.16 58.55
CA GLY A 720 -6.81 55.58 58.41
C GLY A 720 -8.11 56.07 59.07
N VAL A 721 -8.93 55.16 59.60
CA VAL A 721 -10.21 55.48 60.27
C VAL A 721 -10.02 55.70 61.78
N ILE A 722 -9.05 55.03 62.40
CA ILE A 722 -8.71 55.19 63.82
C ILE A 722 -7.59 56.22 63.95
N LYS A 723 -7.75 57.19 64.84
CA LYS A 723 -6.74 58.24 65.08
C LYS A 723 -6.12 58.09 66.46
N TYR A 724 -4.80 57.98 66.52
CA TYR A 724 -4.04 58.06 67.77
C TYR A 724 -3.45 59.47 67.91
N LYS A 725 -3.84 60.20 68.96
CA LYS A 725 -3.42 61.59 69.20
C LYS A 725 -3.62 62.51 67.98
N GLY A 726 -4.72 62.28 67.24
CA GLY A 726 -5.10 63.03 66.04
C GLY A 726 -4.43 62.61 64.73
N LYS A 727 -3.46 61.68 64.75
CA LYS A 727 -2.84 61.10 63.56
C LYS A 727 -3.57 59.80 63.17
N PRO A 728 -3.99 59.63 61.90
CA PRO A 728 -4.53 58.36 61.44
C PRO A 728 -3.46 57.26 61.54
N ILE A 729 -3.83 56.12 62.12
CA ILE A 729 -2.96 54.95 62.24
C ILE A 729 -3.63 53.74 61.59
N THR A 730 -2.83 52.70 61.34
CA THR A 730 -3.33 51.38 60.97
C THR A 730 -3.41 50.49 62.19
N VAL A 731 -4.58 49.88 62.40
CA VAL A 731 -4.80 48.92 63.49
C VAL A 731 -5.15 47.57 62.89
N ALA A 732 -4.35 46.56 63.20
CA ALA A 732 -4.62 45.18 62.86
C ALA A 732 -5.22 44.45 64.06
N ILE A 733 -6.26 43.66 63.82
CA ILE A 733 -7.02 42.98 64.87
C ILE A 733 -7.01 41.48 64.60
N THR A 734 -6.52 40.73 65.57
CA THR A 734 -6.44 39.27 65.51
C THR A 734 -6.92 38.65 66.81
N SER A 735 -7.11 37.33 66.83
CA SER A 735 -7.47 36.60 68.04
C SER A 735 -6.63 35.34 68.19
N SER A 736 -6.03 35.20 69.37
CA SER A 736 -5.32 34.01 69.80
C SER A 736 -6.15 33.15 70.77
N ARG A 737 -7.48 33.26 70.76
CA ARG A 737 -8.37 32.39 71.56
C ARG A 737 -8.20 30.90 71.23
N GLY A 738 -7.71 30.59 70.03
CA GLY A 738 -7.27 29.26 69.62
C GLY A 738 -5.84 28.88 70.04
N ARG A 739 -5.20 29.63 70.95
CA ARG A 739 -3.81 29.52 71.43
C ARG A 739 -2.71 30.08 70.51
N LYS A 740 -2.93 30.17 69.20
CA LYS A 740 -1.94 30.70 68.24
C LYS A 740 -2.43 31.96 67.54
N LEU A 741 -1.50 32.84 67.20
CA LEU A 741 -1.76 34.11 66.53
C LEU A 741 -1.35 34.00 65.06
N TYR A 742 -2.30 34.25 64.14
CA TYR A 742 -2.06 34.20 62.70
C TYR A 742 -2.21 35.61 62.11
N LEU A 743 -1.23 36.02 61.31
CA LEU A 743 -1.22 37.30 60.60
C LEU A 743 -1.00 37.07 59.11
N HIS A 744 -1.79 37.76 58.29
CA HIS A 744 -1.61 37.74 56.85
C HIS A 744 -0.38 38.61 56.47
N PRO A 745 0.45 38.22 55.47
CA PRO A 745 1.68 38.95 55.11
C PRO A 745 1.46 40.43 54.84
N TRP A 746 0.37 40.79 54.14
CA TRP A 746 0.03 42.19 53.89
C TRP A 746 -0.20 42.98 55.18
N GLY A 747 -1.05 42.49 56.10
CA GLY A 747 -1.27 43.17 57.38
C GLY A 747 -0.04 43.19 58.27
N PHE A 748 0.80 42.16 58.19
CA PHE A 748 2.07 42.12 58.89
C PHE A 748 3.01 43.24 58.39
N THR A 749 3.10 43.46 57.08
CA THR A 749 3.88 44.56 56.51
C THR A 749 3.38 45.93 56.99
N GLU A 750 2.08 46.21 56.89
CA GLU A 750 1.49 47.50 57.28
C GLU A 750 1.76 47.85 58.75
N ILE A 751 1.70 46.87 59.67
CA ILE A 751 2.03 47.09 61.10
C ILE A 751 3.52 47.40 61.30
N MET A 752 4.40 46.85 60.46
CA MET A 752 5.85 46.96 60.62
C MET A 752 6.43 48.22 59.97
N GLU A 753 5.69 48.87 59.07
CA GLU A 753 6.13 50.08 58.35
C GLU A 753 6.09 51.37 59.20
N ASP A 754 5.10 51.54 60.09
CA ASP A 754 5.04 52.66 61.05
C ASP A 754 5.00 52.12 62.49
N PRO A 755 5.96 52.47 63.36
CA PRO A 755 5.99 52.01 64.75
C PRO A 755 4.80 52.50 65.61
N ASP A 756 4.04 53.50 65.15
CA ASP A 756 2.81 53.95 65.78
C ASP A 756 1.60 53.04 65.45
N ASN A 757 1.72 52.14 64.47
CA ASN A 757 0.67 51.18 64.12
C ASN A 757 0.52 50.11 65.19
N LEU A 758 -0.71 49.61 65.35
CA LEU A 758 -1.09 48.80 66.51
C LEU A 758 -1.59 47.41 66.10
N LEU A 759 -1.05 46.37 66.75
CA LEU A 759 -1.65 45.03 66.71
C LEU A 759 -2.45 44.79 67.99
N LEU A 760 -3.74 44.54 67.85
CA LEU A 760 -4.62 44.17 68.96
C LEU A 760 -4.95 42.69 68.88
N ASN A 761 -4.62 41.96 69.94
CA ASN A 761 -4.89 40.53 70.06
C ASN A 761 -5.98 40.27 71.09
N TYR A 762 -7.07 39.63 70.67
CA TYR A 762 -8.10 39.14 71.56
C TYR A 762 -7.72 37.76 72.13
N GLY A 763 -7.28 37.76 73.39
CA GLY A 763 -6.68 36.61 74.05
C GLY A 763 -7.68 35.57 74.57
N PHE A 764 -7.17 34.40 74.96
CA PHE A 764 -7.98 33.31 75.56
C PHE A 764 -8.69 33.74 76.86
N ASP A 765 -8.11 34.70 77.57
CA ASP A 765 -8.66 35.34 78.77
C ASP A 765 -9.84 36.29 78.49
N LYS A 766 -10.22 36.46 77.22
CA LYS A 766 -11.26 37.38 76.75
C LYS A 766 -10.93 38.85 77.02
N CYS A 767 -9.64 39.20 77.08
CA CYS A 767 -9.16 40.57 77.13
C CYS A 767 -8.44 40.94 75.83
N ILE A 768 -8.41 42.24 75.53
CA ILE A 768 -7.61 42.78 74.43
C ILE A 768 -6.21 43.10 74.95
N HIS A 769 -5.22 42.55 74.26
CA HIS A 769 -3.80 42.79 74.50
C HIS A 769 -3.24 43.60 73.34
N SER A 770 -2.69 44.78 73.65
CA SER A 770 -1.99 45.60 72.68
C SER A 770 -0.56 45.11 72.55
N LEU A 771 -0.18 44.71 71.34
CA LEU A 771 1.13 44.17 71.01
C LEU A 771 1.84 45.16 70.08
N ARG A 772 3.02 45.61 70.50
CA ARG A 772 3.92 46.44 69.67
C ARG A 772 5.04 45.59 69.11
N PHE A 773 5.82 46.16 68.19
CA PHE A 773 6.97 45.50 67.56
C PHE A 773 7.88 44.75 68.56
N LYS A 774 8.21 45.39 69.69
CA LYS A 774 9.06 44.79 70.73
C LYS A 774 8.41 43.57 71.39
N ASP A 775 7.11 43.63 71.63
CA ASP A 775 6.35 42.57 72.30
C ASP A 775 6.19 41.33 71.39
N ILE A 776 6.25 41.51 70.06
CA ILE A 776 6.11 40.44 69.07
C ILE A 776 7.46 39.75 68.77
N PHE A 777 8.56 40.52 68.68
CA PHE A 777 9.85 40.00 68.17
C PHE A 777 11.02 39.99 69.15
N MET A 778 10.97 40.76 70.25
CA MET A 778 12.06 40.76 71.24
C MET A 778 11.80 39.76 72.37
N ASP A 779 10.55 39.58 72.76
CA ASP A 779 10.17 38.68 73.88
C ASP A 779 9.76 37.27 73.40
N ASN A 780 9.59 37.06 72.09
CA ASN A 780 9.32 35.75 71.48
C ASN A 780 10.43 35.39 70.48
N PRO A 781 11.31 34.43 70.80
CA PRO A 781 12.40 34.03 69.90
C PRO A 781 11.93 33.16 68.71
N ASP A 782 10.67 32.71 68.73
CA ASP A 782 10.15 31.68 67.82
C ASP A 782 9.03 32.24 66.92
N VAL A 783 9.38 32.86 65.78
CA VAL A 783 8.40 33.33 64.77
C VAL A 783 8.53 32.52 63.48
N ASN A 784 7.43 31.89 63.05
CA ASN A 784 7.40 30.99 61.90
C ASN A 784 6.81 31.66 60.65
N LEU A 785 7.47 31.48 59.50
CA LEU A 785 6.95 31.83 58.17
C LEU A 785 6.44 30.56 57.47
N ILE A 786 5.19 30.59 56.98
CA ILE A 786 4.55 29.45 56.31
C ILE A 786 4.31 29.80 54.84
N PHE A 787 4.81 28.97 53.93
CA PHE A 787 4.66 29.15 52.47
C PHE A 787 3.56 28.25 51.89
N ASP A 788 2.88 28.74 50.84
CA ASP A 788 2.08 27.91 49.94
C ASP A 788 2.96 27.49 48.75
N THR A 789 3.30 26.20 48.68
CA THR A 789 4.24 25.66 47.70
C THR A 789 3.72 25.65 46.27
N ASP A 790 2.41 25.81 46.06
CA ASP A 790 1.81 25.88 44.72
C ASP A 790 1.90 27.30 44.12
N VAL A 791 2.17 28.31 44.95
CA VAL A 791 2.22 29.72 44.57
C VAL A 791 3.67 30.25 44.55
N ILE A 792 4.54 29.73 45.40
CA ILE A 792 5.90 30.24 45.59
C ILE A 792 6.91 29.57 44.64
N SER A 793 7.64 30.38 43.89
CA SER A 793 8.68 29.91 42.95
C SER A 793 10.08 29.86 43.58
N PRO A 794 11.00 29.03 43.05
CA PRO A 794 12.39 28.97 43.53
C PRO A 794 13.11 30.33 43.49
N LYS A 795 12.76 31.19 42.53
CA LYS A 795 13.34 32.53 42.41
C LYS A 795 12.95 33.43 43.59
N LEU A 796 11.69 33.38 44.02
CA LEU A 796 11.21 34.15 45.18
C LEU A 796 11.87 33.69 46.49
N ILE A 797 12.08 32.37 46.66
CA ILE A 797 12.81 31.84 47.83
C ILE A 797 14.28 32.25 47.80
N ALA A 798 14.92 32.25 46.64
CA ALA A 798 16.30 32.72 46.49
C ALA A 798 16.41 34.23 46.80
N ASP A 799 15.46 35.04 46.34
CA ASP A 799 15.42 36.48 46.62
C ASP A 799 15.23 36.74 48.13
N LEU A 800 14.36 35.97 48.80
CA LEU A 800 14.18 36.04 50.26
C LEU A 800 15.44 35.59 51.02
N SER A 801 16.05 34.46 50.63
CA SER A 801 17.29 33.96 51.22
C SER A 801 18.43 34.96 51.10
N ASN A 802 18.54 35.64 49.96
CA ASN A 802 19.54 36.69 49.76
C ASN A 802 19.36 37.88 50.72
N GLN A 803 18.14 38.24 51.12
CA GLN A 803 17.91 39.34 52.07
C GLN A 803 18.42 39.03 53.48
N PHE A 804 18.37 37.76 53.92
CA PHE A 804 18.79 37.33 55.25
C PHE A 804 20.18 36.67 55.28
N ARG A 805 20.88 36.64 54.15
CA ARG A 805 22.18 35.96 53.97
C ARG A 805 23.26 36.39 54.97
N GLY A 806 23.20 37.62 55.47
CA GLY A 806 24.16 38.17 56.44
C GLY A 806 23.70 38.13 57.90
N SER A 807 22.49 37.64 58.18
CA SER A 807 21.91 37.66 59.52
C SER A 807 22.44 36.48 60.36
N LYS A 808 23.14 36.80 61.45
CA LYS A 808 23.64 35.79 62.38
C LYS A 808 22.48 35.08 63.08
N HIS A 809 22.64 33.79 63.33
CA HIS A 809 21.67 32.92 63.99
C HIS A 809 20.31 32.76 63.27
N THR A 810 20.26 33.02 61.97
CA THR A 810 19.05 32.84 61.13
C THR A 810 19.27 31.71 60.13
N CYS A 811 18.38 30.71 60.08
CA CYS A 811 18.41 29.61 59.11
C CYS A 811 17.00 29.20 58.67
N PHE A 812 16.86 28.67 57.45
CA PHE A 812 15.62 28.01 57.01
C PHE A 812 15.63 26.54 57.44
N VAL A 813 14.64 26.14 58.22
CA VAL A 813 14.46 24.75 58.66
C VAL A 813 13.30 24.13 57.88
N ILE A 814 13.55 23.03 57.18
CA ILE A 814 12.56 22.31 56.37
C ILE A 814 12.55 20.85 56.83
N GLU A 815 11.39 20.30 57.15
CA GLU A 815 11.26 18.87 57.45
C GLU A 815 11.62 18.03 56.22
N ASN A 816 12.36 16.94 56.41
CA ASN A 816 12.80 16.09 55.31
C ASN A 816 11.58 15.48 54.58
N PRO A 817 11.31 15.86 53.32
CA PRO A 817 10.10 15.44 52.62
C PRO A 817 10.13 13.96 52.21
N LYS A 818 11.28 13.28 52.33
CA LYS A 818 11.44 11.83 52.10
C LYS A 818 11.41 11.02 53.39
N TYR A 819 11.25 11.65 54.54
CA TYR A 819 11.17 10.98 55.83
C TYR A 819 9.71 10.64 56.15
N SER A 820 9.38 9.35 56.19
CA SER A 820 8.08 8.84 56.60
C SER A 820 8.23 8.13 57.95
N GLN A 821 7.55 8.62 58.99
CA GLN A 821 7.46 7.89 60.25
C GLN A 821 6.80 6.50 60.04
N SER A 822 6.01 6.32 58.99
CA SER A 822 5.41 5.03 58.64
C SER A 822 6.43 4.01 58.13
N ASP A 823 7.45 4.46 57.40
CA ASP A 823 8.53 3.60 56.89
C ASP A 823 9.45 3.14 58.03
N ALA A 824 9.67 4.04 59.01
CA ALA A 824 10.35 3.72 60.25
C ALA A 824 9.54 2.77 61.16
N ILE A 825 8.20 2.79 61.10
CA ILE A 825 7.34 1.85 61.86
C ILE A 825 7.25 0.49 61.15
N GLN A 826 7.25 0.47 59.81
CA GLN A 826 7.27 -0.77 59.01
C GLN A 826 8.55 -1.58 59.21
N SER A 827 9.69 -0.93 59.44
CA SER A 827 10.96 -1.62 59.72
C SER A 827 10.97 -2.34 61.08
N PHE A 828 10.01 -2.07 61.98
CA PHE A 828 9.81 -2.83 63.23
C PHE A 828 8.89 -4.05 63.08
N GLY A 829 8.40 -4.38 61.86
CA GLY A 829 7.69 -5.64 61.59
C GLY A 829 6.26 -5.77 62.13
N LEU A 830 5.62 -4.66 62.53
CA LEU A 830 4.30 -4.66 63.18
C LEU A 830 3.08 -4.94 62.27
N ASN A 831 3.29 -5.33 61.00
CA ASN A 831 2.21 -5.56 60.03
C ASN A 831 1.84 -7.04 59.81
N GLU A 832 2.49 -8.00 60.47
CA GLU A 832 2.09 -9.40 60.39
C GLU A 832 1.07 -9.76 61.48
N LYS A 833 -0.22 -9.80 61.13
CA LYS A 833 -1.21 -10.55 61.91
C LYS A 833 -1.03 -12.05 61.63
N LYS A 834 -0.60 -12.82 62.64
CA LYS A 834 -0.86 -14.28 62.70
C LYS A 834 -2.20 -14.56 63.41
N GLU A 835 -2.83 -15.67 63.03
CA GLU A 835 -4.25 -16.01 63.28
C GLU A 835 -4.67 -16.16 64.76
N ASP A 836 -3.75 -16.04 65.71
CA ASP A 836 -3.95 -16.37 67.12
C ASP A 836 -3.67 -15.22 68.11
N GLY A 837 -3.33 -14.01 67.63
CA GLY A 837 -3.50 -12.76 68.39
C GLY A 837 -2.66 -12.60 69.66
N TYR A 838 -1.52 -13.30 69.81
CA TYR A 838 -0.55 -13.06 70.89
C TYR A 838 0.76 -12.49 70.34
N VAL A 839 1.28 -11.45 71.01
CA VAL A 839 2.61 -10.86 70.79
C VAL A 839 3.43 -11.21 72.02
N ASP A 840 4.49 -12.01 71.86
CA ASP A 840 5.44 -12.30 72.94
C ASP A 840 6.69 -11.44 72.78
N LEU A 841 6.97 -10.66 73.83
CA LEU A 841 8.15 -9.83 74.05
C LEU A 841 9.00 -10.60 75.05
N GLY A 842 9.96 -11.39 74.58
CA GLY A 842 10.79 -12.19 75.48
C GLY A 842 12.04 -12.70 74.79
N PHE A 843 13.13 -11.94 74.91
CA PHE A 843 14.49 -12.43 74.73
C PHE A 843 14.67 -13.74 75.51
N SER A 844 15.28 -14.76 74.88
CA SER A 844 15.71 -15.96 75.57
C SER A 844 17.24 -15.98 75.69
N ASP A 845 17.72 -16.49 76.82
CA ASP A 845 19.11 -16.46 77.32
C ASP A 845 20.19 -17.07 76.40
N ASP A 846 19.82 -17.63 75.24
CA ASP A 846 20.75 -18.19 74.25
C ASP A 846 21.44 -17.12 73.37
N ASP A 847 20.96 -15.87 73.38
CA ASP A 847 21.61 -14.75 72.66
C ASP A 847 22.78 -14.10 73.44
N ILE A 848 23.07 -14.57 74.67
CA ILE A 848 24.12 -13.99 75.55
C ILE A 848 25.49 -14.70 75.41
N PHE A 849 25.54 -15.89 74.83
CA PHE A 849 26.81 -16.61 74.66
C PHE A 849 26.94 -17.23 73.27
N ASN A 850 27.37 -16.43 72.30
CA ASN A 850 28.31 -16.84 71.23
C ASN A 850 28.73 -15.58 70.46
N PHE A 851 29.94 -15.09 70.75
CA PHE A 851 30.67 -14.17 69.87
C PHE A 851 31.45 -14.94 68.81
#